data_AF-A0A559KX60-F1
#
_entry.id   AF-A0A559KX60-F1
#
_cell.length_a   1.000
_cell.length_b   1.000
_cell.length_c   1.000
_cell.angle_alpha   90.00
_cell.angle_beta   90.00
_cell.angle_gamma   90.00
#
_symmetry.space_group_name_H-M   'P 1'
#
loop_
_entity.id
_entity.type
_entity.pdbx_description
1 polymer ?
#
loop_
_entity_poly.entity_id
_entity_poly.type
_entity_poly.pdbx_seq_one_letter_code
_entity_poly.pdbx_strand_id
1 'polypeptide(L)'
;MEEIDPCCCLCGIYIALTPSNRSRSLWLDQFYAVYTFDREANARAYLSTDGFRASRHHYIVVDPADHRFNDGRSIRVILMPYDCENPFRGPLPPGMLPEAWGYPFHAACWKILNTFGTVDQKDLQSILNLCHSAPKQLGMLNWGHDYRGQACHRLHVAPGEENFLTWSHRRDPDANPYSIVELTQIFDKLASNTFNNFTESEPLPKLHRFTVRDPFLRLPADILLELANHLTLTEVTLMKRSSRAFTNLVLPSRFWKNRFRLGREFDCIFEAKKHTGGNRESIYRATNALKSDRKTRNALQLRRHVWDFASPMYKLLQSMRQTTCDGHRVQSMFEPDAMPVELLDQKSWTNVSRTLSPPGKLFQRGCRFFYTRMLVLPSNLSAVYVSTIDIFERRYVSGLRFSDGSSKDFTIGFQHPRQEELLAQQATSIQIKGFDVAFDQHGVRGICILFGDGTQSYWAGEYENIPKRRVQGYAEEDTVTHLMGGFDAAKLVIIAINRDPPSWEPTMSTLWYPEIPTPDLLFPGLDATINNPFRPSSSVEQDLPACFALFPNGDPSKLRRIIVKHRVHSKDVLKIEYVNMASIDKSQSELGYRRAGERYSTEYDTNRIYVQSFLIDGPGGERIESFSTLWTHALVGFEIKTNRGRTAAFTGGTGIENKAPMSSLA
;
A
#
# COMPACT_ATOMS: atom_id res chain seq x y z
N MET A 1 -21.68 11.23 16.44
CA MET A 1 -20.42 11.25 15.66
C MET A 1 -20.10 12.70 15.39
N GLU A 2 -18.86 13.13 15.66
CA GLU A 2 -18.36 14.39 15.12
C GLU A 2 -18.37 14.31 13.59
N GLU A 3 -18.64 15.43 12.94
CA GLU A 3 -18.83 15.49 11.49
C GLU A 3 -17.47 15.45 10.80
N ILE A 4 -17.21 14.38 10.04
CA ILE A 4 -15.90 14.13 9.44
C ILE A 4 -15.81 14.88 8.11
N ASP A 5 -14.91 15.86 8.03
CA ASP A 5 -14.65 16.61 6.81
C ASP A 5 -14.12 15.68 5.69
N PRO A 6 -14.70 15.68 4.48
CA PRO A 6 -14.14 14.94 3.36
C PRO A 6 -12.81 15.57 2.94
N CYS A 7 -11.86 14.74 2.51
CA CYS A 7 -10.53 15.16 2.08
C CYS A 7 -10.31 14.88 0.60
N CYS A 8 -9.50 15.73 -0.03
CA CYS A 8 -9.09 15.57 -1.42
C CYS A 8 -8.37 14.23 -1.61
N CYS A 9 -8.88 13.40 -2.51
CA CYS A 9 -8.41 12.05 -2.75
C CYS A 9 -6.95 11.97 -3.22
N LEU A 10 -6.37 13.08 -3.69
CA LEU A 10 -4.98 13.15 -4.16
C LEU A 10 -3.98 13.69 -3.12
N CYS A 11 -4.32 14.76 -2.40
CA CYS A 11 -3.36 15.44 -1.50
C CYS A 11 -3.58 15.16 -0.02
N GLY A 12 -4.71 14.54 0.36
CA GLY A 12 -5.07 14.21 1.74
C GLY A 12 -5.59 15.38 2.58
N ILE A 13 -5.56 16.61 2.07
CA ILE A 13 -6.04 17.81 2.77
C ILE A 13 -7.57 17.91 2.65
N TYR A 14 -8.23 18.37 3.71
CA TYR A 14 -9.68 18.51 3.80
C TYR A 14 -10.27 19.53 2.79
N ILE A 15 -11.55 19.34 2.44
CA ILE A 15 -12.34 20.32 1.67
C ILE A 15 -12.91 21.35 2.65
N ALA A 16 -12.47 22.60 2.54
CA ALA A 16 -12.85 23.66 3.45
C ALA A 16 -14.29 24.12 3.24
N LEU A 17 -14.87 24.69 4.30
CA LEU A 17 -16.14 25.43 4.22
C LEU A 17 -15.91 26.69 3.39
N THR A 18 -16.76 26.93 2.38
CA THR A 18 -16.76 28.20 1.64
C THR A 18 -17.18 29.33 2.60
N PRO A 19 -16.30 30.30 2.91
CA PRO A 19 -16.60 31.31 3.91
C PRO A 19 -17.62 32.32 3.38
N SER A 20 -18.54 32.76 4.24
CA SER A 20 -19.52 33.81 3.93
C SER A 20 -18.89 35.16 3.56
N ASN A 21 -17.62 35.35 3.91
CA ASN A 21 -16.83 36.52 3.58
C ASN A 21 -15.51 36.04 2.92
N ARG A 22 -15.31 36.33 1.62
CA ARG A 22 -14.29 35.70 0.74
C ARG A 22 -12.82 36.06 1.05
N SER A 23 -12.48 36.46 2.26
CA SER A 23 -11.15 37.01 2.61
C SER A 23 -10.09 35.98 3.03
N ARG A 24 -10.43 34.69 3.17
CA ARG A 24 -9.47 33.60 3.46
C ARG A 24 -9.68 32.37 2.59
N SER A 25 -8.56 31.88 2.03
CA SER A 25 -8.34 30.65 1.24
C SER A 25 -9.40 30.23 0.18
N LEU A 26 -9.34 30.88 -1.00
CA LEU A 26 -10.14 30.58 -2.21
C LEU A 26 -9.84 29.24 -2.92
N TRP A 27 -8.98 28.37 -2.37
CA TRP A 27 -8.52 27.16 -3.10
C TRP A 27 -8.80 25.85 -2.36
N LEU A 28 -8.97 25.89 -1.03
CA LEU A 28 -9.30 24.72 -0.21
C LEU A 28 -10.80 24.38 -0.25
N ASP A 29 -11.65 25.36 -0.56
CA ASP A 29 -13.10 25.25 -0.65
C ASP A 29 -13.59 24.90 -2.07
N GLN A 30 -12.78 25.18 -3.10
CA GLN A 30 -13.02 24.81 -4.50
C GLN A 30 -12.57 23.37 -4.80
N PHE A 31 -13.49 22.53 -5.28
CA PHE A 31 -13.19 21.16 -5.68
C PHE A 31 -13.92 20.72 -6.96
N TYR A 32 -13.33 19.77 -7.68
CA TYR A 32 -14.05 18.93 -8.63
C TYR A 32 -14.42 17.62 -7.94
N ALA A 33 -15.59 17.06 -8.26
CA ALA A 33 -15.93 15.69 -7.87
C ALA A 33 -15.85 14.77 -9.10
N VAL A 34 -15.28 13.58 -8.92
CA VAL A 34 -15.59 12.43 -9.77
C VAL A 34 -16.77 11.72 -9.13
N TYR A 35 -17.91 11.70 -9.80
CA TYR A 35 -19.19 11.37 -9.18
C TYR A 35 -20.09 10.52 -10.08
N THR A 36 -21.16 9.99 -9.49
CA THR A 36 -22.26 9.35 -10.20
C THR A 36 -23.59 9.62 -9.49
N PHE A 37 -24.70 9.31 -10.16
CA PHE A 37 -26.06 9.36 -9.60
C PHE A 37 -26.57 7.97 -9.22
N ASP A 38 -26.07 6.97 -9.92
CA ASP A 38 -26.64 5.63 -9.93
C ASP A 38 -26.07 4.82 -8.76
N ARG A 39 -26.87 3.89 -8.22
CA ARG A 39 -26.44 3.01 -7.10
C ARG A 39 -25.79 1.71 -7.58
N GLU A 40 -25.86 1.47 -8.89
CA GLU A 40 -25.32 0.28 -9.56
C GLU A 40 -23.79 0.31 -9.49
N ALA A 41 -23.17 -0.85 -9.26
CA ALA A 41 -21.75 -0.87 -8.94
C ALA A 41 -20.85 -0.55 -10.15
N ASN A 42 -21.36 -0.73 -11.36
CA ASN A 42 -20.72 -0.33 -12.63
C ASN A 42 -21.17 1.06 -13.13
N ALA A 43 -21.80 1.87 -12.27
CA ALA A 43 -22.34 3.18 -12.62
C ALA A 43 -21.35 4.09 -13.34
N ARG A 44 -21.83 4.81 -14.35
CA ARG A 44 -21.02 5.73 -15.14
C ARG A 44 -20.48 6.87 -14.27
N ALA A 45 -19.17 7.10 -14.35
CA ALA A 45 -18.50 8.24 -13.74
C ALA A 45 -18.69 9.53 -14.56
N TYR A 46 -18.81 10.65 -13.87
CA TYR A 46 -18.88 12.01 -14.41
C TYR A 46 -17.89 12.90 -13.64
N LEU A 47 -17.52 14.04 -14.23
CA LEU A 47 -16.70 15.07 -13.60
C LEU A 47 -17.55 16.33 -13.39
N SER A 48 -17.50 16.94 -12.21
CA SER A 48 -18.20 18.22 -12.00
C SER A 48 -17.46 19.39 -12.66
N THR A 49 -18.16 20.48 -12.97
CA THR A 49 -17.52 21.70 -13.52
C THR A 49 -17.04 22.67 -12.44
N ASP A 50 -17.67 22.63 -11.27
CA ASP A 50 -17.21 23.27 -10.03
C ASP A 50 -17.81 22.51 -8.82
N GLY A 51 -17.38 22.87 -7.62
CA GLY A 51 -17.83 22.26 -6.37
C GLY A 51 -17.48 23.11 -5.17
N PHE A 52 -18.44 23.28 -4.26
CA PHE A 52 -18.32 24.12 -3.07
C PHE A 52 -19.03 23.50 -1.87
N ARG A 53 -18.66 23.94 -0.66
CA ARG A 53 -19.21 23.42 0.60
C ARG A 53 -19.91 24.53 1.38
N ALA A 54 -21.24 24.47 1.42
CA ALA A 54 -22.07 25.40 2.16
C ALA A 54 -22.58 24.72 3.45
N SER A 55 -21.99 25.10 4.59
CA SER A 55 -22.25 24.47 5.89
C SER A 55 -22.02 22.95 5.81
N ARG A 56 -22.99 22.13 6.24
CA ARG A 56 -22.94 20.66 6.24
C ARG A 56 -23.16 20.00 4.87
N HIS A 57 -23.41 20.79 3.83
CA HIS A 57 -23.78 20.29 2.52
C HIS A 57 -22.71 20.58 1.46
N HIS A 58 -22.45 19.58 0.63
CA HIS A 58 -21.57 19.69 -0.52
C HIS A 58 -22.43 19.81 -1.77
N TYR A 59 -22.06 20.75 -2.63
CA TYR A 59 -22.73 21.00 -3.89
C TYR A 59 -21.73 20.91 -5.03
N ILE A 60 -22.19 20.40 -6.17
CA ILE A 60 -21.43 20.38 -7.42
C ILE A 60 -22.27 20.96 -8.54
N VAL A 61 -21.60 21.61 -9.48
CA VAL A 61 -22.21 22.03 -10.74
C VAL A 61 -22.08 20.87 -11.73
N VAL A 62 -23.22 20.41 -12.24
CA VAL A 62 -23.27 19.29 -13.20
C VAL A 62 -22.59 19.71 -14.50
N ASP A 63 -21.91 18.78 -15.17
CA ASP A 63 -21.41 18.99 -16.53
C ASP A 63 -22.59 19.10 -17.50
N PRO A 64 -22.72 20.19 -18.30
CA PRO A 64 -23.75 20.30 -19.33
C PRO A 64 -23.75 19.17 -20.36
N ALA A 65 -22.66 18.39 -20.47
CA ALA A 65 -22.63 17.18 -21.29
C ALA A 65 -23.44 16.01 -20.70
N ASP A 66 -23.91 16.07 -19.44
CA ASP A 66 -24.82 15.09 -18.88
C ASP A 66 -26.26 15.34 -19.38
N HIS A 67 -26.72 14.46 -20.27
CA HIS A 67 -28.07 14.47 -20.83
C HIS A 67 -29.20 14.46 -19.79
N ARG A 68 -28.94 14.08 -18.53
CA ARG A 68 -29.92 14.17 -17.44
C ARG A 68 -30.22 15.60 -17.02
N PHE A 69 -29.22 16.50 -17.06
CA PHE A 69 -29.32 17.87 -16.52
C PHE A 69 -28.59 18.89 -17.42
N ASN A 70 -29.26 19.23 -18.52
CA ASN A 70 -28.75 20.11 -19.57
C ASN A 70 -28.77 21.62 -19.20
N ASP A 71 -28.92 21.95 -17.91
CA ASP A 71 -29.12 23.31 -17.38
C ASP A 71 -27.91 23.83 -16.57
N GLY A 72 -26.87 23.03 -16.38
CA GLY A 72 -25.66 23.41 -15.64
C GLY A 72 -25.94 23.77 -14.17
N ARG A 73 -27.00 23.21 -13.57
CA ARG A 73 -27.40 23.55 -12.20
C ARG A 73 -26.46 22.99 -11.14
N SER A 74 -26.52 23.60 -9.95
CA SER A 74 -25.94 23.04 -8.73
C SER A 74 -26.84 21.96 -8.15
N ILE A 75 -26.28 20.78 -7.88
CA ILE A 75 -26.95 19.67 -7.16
C ILE A 75 -26.21 19.35 -5.87
N ARG A 76 -26.89 18.68 -4.92
CA ARG A 76 -26.27 18.14 -3.72
C ARG A 76 -25.49 16.87 -4.04
N VAL A 77 -24.30 16.72 -3.45
CA VAL A 77 -23.47 15.51 -3.55
C VAL A 77 -23.08 14.96 -2.18
N ILE A 78 -23.05 13.64 -2.04
CA ILE A 78 -22.44 12.92 -0.92
C ILE A 78 -20.98 12.61 -1.28
N LEU A 79 -20.05 13.29 -0.62
CA LEU A 79 -18.62 13.04 -0.79
C LEU A 79 -18.14 11.92 0.15
N MET A 80 -17.21 11.09 -0.33
CA MET A 80 -16.54 10.04 0.46
C MET A 80 -17.50 9.04 1.15
N PRO A 81 -18.44 8.40 0.42
CA PRO A 81 -19.35 7.44 1.04
C PRO A 81 -18.61 6.21 1.57
N TYR A 82 -18.90 5.87 2.84
CA TYR A 82 -18.36 4.68 3.52
C TYR A 82 -19.07 3.38 3.13
N ASP A 83 -20.29 3.50 2.61
CA ASP A 83 -21.09 2.42 2.06
C ASP A 83 -21.40 2.79 0.61
N CYS A 84 -20.93 1.98 -0.35
CA CYS A 84 -21.04 2.28 -1.78
C CYS A 84 -22.24 1.59 -2.42
N GLU A 85 -22.88 0.62 -1.75
CA GLU A 85 -24.12 0.01 -2.22
C GLU A 85 -25.34 0.81 -1.75
N ASN A 86 -25.24 1.41 -0.56
CA ASN A 86 -26.25 2.32 -0.05
C ASN A 86 -25.63 3.66 0.39
N PRO A 87 -25.09 4.46 -0.56
CA PRO A 87 -24.47 5.76 -0.26
C PRO A 87 -25.48 6.75 0.33
N PHE A 88 -26.77 6.54 0.10
CA PHE A 88 -27.88 7.29 0.67
C PHE A 88 -28.51 6.51 1.82
N ARG A 89 -28.13 6.83 3.07
CA ARG A 89 -28.76 6.23 4.26
C ARG A 89 -30.18 6.75 4.47
N GLY A 90 -31.16 6.03 3.91
CA GLY A 90 -32.59 6.27 4.09
C GLY A 90 -33.31 6.55 2.77
N PRO A 91 -34.66 6.52 2.76
CA PRO A 91 -35.44 6.96 1.61
C PRO A 91 -35.28 8.47 1.41
N LEU A 92 -35.08 8.91 0.17
CA LEU A 92 -35.16 10.32 -0.19
C LEU A 92 -36.62 10.79 -0.01
N PRO A 93 -36.89 11.92 0.64
CA PRO A 93 -38.24 12.48 0.70
C PRO A 93 -38.81 12.75 -0.71
N PRO A 94 -40.12 12.54 -0.93
CA PRO A 94 -40.75 12.83 -2.22
C PRO A 94 -40.49 14.26 -2.67
N GLY A 95 -40.01 14.43 -3.92
CA GLY A 95 -39.71 15.74 -4.50
C GLY A 95 -38.27 16.25 -4.30
N MET A 96 -37.40 15.56 -3.55
CA MET A 96 -35.96 15.87 -3.61
C MET A 96 -35.35 15.40 -4.94
N LEU A 97 -34.41 16.18 -5.47
CA LEU A 97 -33.61 15.81 -6.63
C LEU A 97 -32.74 14.57 -6.34
N PRO A 98 -32.32 13.81 -7.38
CA PRO A 98 -31.33 12.77 -7.23
C PRO A 98 -30.06 13.35 -6.59
N GLU A 99 -29.74 12.91 -5.38
CA GLU A 99 -28.46 13.22 -4.77
C GLU A 99 -27.37 12.50 -5.55
N ALA A 100 -26.32 13.21 -5.95
CA ALA A 100 -25.13 12.58 -6.50
C ALA A 100 -24.25 12.02 -5.37
N TRP A 101 -23.29 11.17 -5.70
CA TRP A 101 -22.26 10.73 -4.76
C TRP A 101 -20.91 10.53 -5.46
N GLY A 102 -19.81 10.71 -4.73
CA GLY A 102 -18.48 10.64 -5.35
C GLY A 102 -17.31 11.07 -4.47
N TYR A 103 -16.23 11.45 -5.14
CA TYR A 103 -14.89 11.60 -4.57
C TYR A 103 -14.29 12.96 -4.96
N PRO A 104 -13.92 13.81 -3.98
CA PRO A 104 -13.49 15.18 -4.24
C PRO A 104 -11.98 15.29 -4.51
N PHE A 105 -11.64 16.23 -5.38
CA PHE A 105 -10.28 16.68 -5.65
C PHE A 105 -10.27 18.21 -5.60
N HIS A 106 -9.39 18.84 -4.81
CA HIS A 106 -9.26 20.32 -4.87
C HIS A 106 -9.03 20.77 -6.31
N ALA A 107 -9.62 21.89 -6.71
CA ALA A 107 -9.55 22.36 -8.09
C ALA A 107 -8.09 22.56 -8.56
N ALA A 108 -7.20 22.97 -7.65
CA ALA A 108 -5.76 23.04 -7.90
C ALA A 108 -5.10 21.65 -8.09
N CYS A 109 -5.49 20.65 -7.31
CA CYS A 109 -4.94 19.30 -7.39
C CYS A 109 -5.33 18.59 -8.70
N TRP A 110 -6.60 18.73 -9.11
CA TRP A 110 -7.07 18.23 -10.40
C TRP A 110 -6.37 18.89 -11.59
N LYS A 111 -6.14 20.20 -11.53
CA LYS A 111 -5.40 20.93 -12.56
C LYS A 111 -3.93 20.49 -12.65
N ILE A 112 -3.31 20.12 -11.53
CA ILE A 112 -1.96 19.51 -11.50
C ILE A 112 -1.97 18.12 -12.16
N LEU A 113 -2.95 17.26 -11.85
CA LEU A 113 -3.10 15.94 -12.47
C LEU A 113 -3.20 16.03 -14.01
N ASN A 114 -3.98 16.99 -14.52
CA ASN A 114 -4.10 17.24 -15.97
C ASN A 114 -2.82 17.80 -16.65
N THR A 115 -1.74 18.10 -15.91
CA THR A 115 -0.45 18.50 -16.53
C THR A 115 0.39 17.32 -17.03
N PHE A 116 -0.04 16.08 -16.73
CA PHE A 116 0.56 14.85 -17.26
C PHE A 116 -0.11 14.38 -18.56
N GLY A 117 -1.40 14.70 -18.73
CA GLY A 117 -2.19 14.49 -19.95
C GLY A 117 -3.68 14.63 -19.66
N THR A 118 -4.52 14.49 -20.69
CA THR A 118 -5.97 14.63 -20.57
C THR A 118 -6.59 13.42 -19.87
N VAL A 119 -7.26 13.68 -18.74
CA VAL A 119 -8.19 12.75 -18.09
C VAL A 119 -9.45 12.66 -18.95
N ASP A 120 -9.75 11.47 -19.46
CA ASP A 120 -10.92 11.20 -20.31
C ASP A 120 -11.99 10.38 -19.57
N GLN A 121 -13.07 10.00 -20.26
CA GLN A 121 -14.14 9.20 -19.68
C GLN A 121 -13.68 7.84 -19.12
N LYS A 122 -12.65 7.21 -19.71
CA LYS A 122 -12.09 5.95 -19.19
C LYS A 122 -11.35 6.21 -17.89
N ASP A 123 -10.52 7.25 -17.83
CA ASP A 123 -9.84 7.65 -16.59
C ASP A 123 -10.84 8.03 -15.50
N LEU A 124 -11.93 8.74 -15.81
CA LEU A 124 -12.97 9.05 -14.82
C LEU A 124 -13.58 7.79 -14.21
N GLN A 125 -13.86 6.76 -15.04
CA GLN A 125 -14.34 5.48 -14.55
C GLN A 125 -13.28 4.75 -13.69
N SER A 126 -12.02 4.74 -14.13
CA SER A 126 -10.92 4.17 -13.36
C SER A 126 -10.70 4.89 -12.03
N ILE A 127 -10.82 6.22 -11.98
CA ILE A 127 -10.74 7.01 -10.73
C ILE A 127 -11.90 6.64 -9.79
N LEU A 128 -13.14 6.58 -10.29
CA LEU A 128 -14.30 6.18 -9.49
C LEU A 128 -14.10 4.79 -8.90
N ASN A 129 -13.73 3.82 -9.73
CA ASN A 129 -13.50 2.43 -9.33
C ASN A 129 -12.33 2.30 -8.33
N LEU A 130 -11.19 2.98 -8.56
CA LEU A 130 -10.06 3.01 -7.62
C LEU A 130 -10.46 3.60 -6.26
N CYS A 131 -11.19 4.71 -6.27
CA CYS A 131 -11.71 5.33 -5.06
C CYS A 131 -12.76 4.44 -4.37
N HIS A 132 -13.48 3.57 -5.09
CA HIS A 132 -14.31 2.53 -4.50
C HIS A 132 -13.46 1.47 -3.79
N SER A 133 -12.36 1.01 -4.39
CA SER A 133 -11.50 -0.06 -3.86
C SER A 133 -10.65 0.34 -2.64
N ALA A 134 -10.40 1.63 -2.42
CA ALA A 134 -9.65 2.12 -1.27
C ALA A 134 -10.55 2.30 -0.02
N PRO A 135 -10.13 1.88 1.19
CA PRO A 135 -10.86 2.15 2.43
C PRO A 135 -10.93 3.63 2.79
N LYS A 136 -12.00 4.03 3.48
CA LYS A 136 -12.28 5.41 3.89
C LYS A 136 -11.98 5.56 5.38
N GLN A 137 -11.12 6.50 5.76
CA GLN A 137 -10.68 6.71 7.13
C GLN A 137 -10.61 8.21 7.44
N LEU A 138 -11.45 8.68 8.37
CA LEU A 138 -11.56 10.10 8.75
C LEU A 138 -11.64 11.07 7.54
N GLY A 139 -12.43 10.69 6.53
CA GLY A 139 -12.66 11.51 5.32
C GLY A 139 -11.55 11.39 4.27
N MET A 140 -10.50 10.64 4.53
CA MET A 140 -9.38 10.35 3.63
C MET A 140 -9.54 8.96 3.00
N LEU A 141 -8.94 8.73 1.83
CA LEU A 141 -8.76 7.38 1.29
C LEU A 141 -7.44 6.82 1.82
N ASN A 142 -7.44 5.56 2.28
CA ASN A 142 -6.18 4.88 2.53
C ASN A 142 -5.67 4.25 1.24
N TRP A 143 -4.71 4.91 0.59
CA TRP A 143 -3.96 4.37 -0.54
C TRP A 143 -2.75 3.51 -0.11
N GLY A 144 -2.56 3.31 1.21
CA GLY A 144 -1.40 2.64 1.78
C GLY A 144 -0.21 3.55 2.08
N HIS A 145 -0.40 4.88 2.06
CA HIS A 145 0.61 5.88 2.38
C HIS A 145 0.05 6.96 3.33
N ASP A 146 0.93 7.66 4.05
CA ASP A 146 0.58 8.70 5.04
C ASP A 146 0.31 10.09 4.43
N TYR A 147 0.23 10.19 3.10
CA TYR A 147 0.23 11.45 2.37
C TYR A 147 1.42 12.35 2.78
N ARG A 148 2.65 11.82 2.81
CA ARG A 148 3.89 12.54 3.16
C ARG A 148 3.77 13.30 4.49
N GLY A 149 3.21 12.63 5.49
CA GLY A 149 2.97 13.17 6.82
C GLY A 149 1.79 14.15 6.95
N GLN A 150 0.86 14.21 5.98
CA GLN A 150 -0.43 14.92 6.15
C GLN A 150 -1.51 14.06 6.83
N ALA A 151 -1.31 12.75 6.85
CA ALA A 151 -1.83 11.87 7.89
C ALA A 151 -0.69 11.44 8.81
N CYS A 152 -1.03 11.02 10.03
CA CYS A 152 -0.19 10.21 10.89
C CYS A 152 -0.84 8.87 11.19
N HIS A 153 0.03 7.90 11.43
CA HIS A 153 -0.29 6.56 11.86
C HIS A 153 -0.35 6.52 13.39
N ARG A 154 -1.52 6.22 13.96
CA ARG A 154 -1.73 6.25 15.42
C ARG A 154 -1.41 4.96 16.17
N LEU A 155 -1.20 3.86 15.48
CA LEU A 155 -1.10 2.54 16.07
C LEU A 155 0.24 1.91 15.71
N HIS A 156 0.75 1.04 16.58
CA HIS A 156 1.66 0.00 16.12
C HIS A 156 0.82 -1.11 15.48
N VAL A 157 1.22 -1.51 14.29
CA VAL A 157 0.57 -2.53 13.47
C VAL A 157 1.41 -3.80 13.46
N ALA A 158 0.75 -4.95 13.44
CA ALA A 158 1.44 -6.23 13.23
C ALA A 158 2.00 -6.31 11.79
N PRO A 159 2.88 -7.28 11.47
CA PRO A 159 3.46 -7.35 10.14
C PRO A 159 2.41 -7.40 9.01
N GLY A 160 2.65 -6.60 7.97
CA GLY A 160 1.73 -6.36 6.85
C GLY A 160 0.34 -5.80 7.23
N GLU A 161 0.02 -5.52 8.50
CA GLU A 161 -1.18 -4.74 8.83
C GLU A 161 -0.98 -3.28 8.46
N GLU A 162 -2.09 -2.56 8.26
CA GLU A 162 -2.04 -1.16 7.88
C GLU A 162 -2.56 -0.22 8.96
N ASN A 163 -1.87 0.89 9.06
CA ASN A 163 -2.16 1.92 10.03
C ASN A 163 -3.44 2.65 9.66
N PHE A 164 -4.31 2.82 10.65
CA PHE A 164 -5.45 3.70 10.51
C PHE A 164 -4.96 5.16 10.38
N LEU A 165 -5.28 5.81 9.26
CA LEU A 165 -4.95 7.19 8.98
C LEU A 165 -5.67 8.12 9.95
N THR A 166 -4.91 9.07 10.52
CA THR A 166 -5.43 10.14 11.37
C THR A 166 -4.76 11.46 11.02
N TRP A 167 -5.36 12.60 11.42
CA TRP A 167 -4.84 13.91 11.04
C TRP A 167 -3.56 14.30 11.81
N SER A 168 -2.48 14.59 11.10
CA SER A 168 -1.19 15.05 11.64
C SER A 168 -1.10 16.58 11.75
N HIS A 169 -1.97 17.15 12.59
CA HIS A 169 -2.14 18.60 12.81
C HIS A 169 -2.59 19.41 11.57
N ARG A 170 -3.85 19.86 11.58
CA ARG A 170 -4.38 20.78 10.57
C ARG A 170 -3.62 22.12 10.60
N ARG A 171 -2.86 22.40 9.55
CA ARG A 171 -2.41 23.75 9.18
C ARG A 171 -2.86 24.06 7.77
N ASP A 172 -3.76 25.03 7.66
CA ASP A 172 -4.37 25.44 6.41
C ASP A 172 -3.29 26.07 5.51
N PRO A 173 -3.03 25.54 4.29
CA PRO A 173 -2.03 26.14 3.43
C PRO A 173 -2.60 27.40 2.77
N ASP A 174 -2.04 28.56 3.12
CA ASP A 174 -2.42 29.88 2.59
C ASP A 174 -2.15 30.06 1.08
N ALA A 175 -1.46 29.12 0.42
CA ALA A 175 -0.99 29.24 -0.95
C ALA A 175 -1.55 28.16 -1.87
N ASN A 176 -2.07 28.57 -3.02
CA ASN A 176 -2.58 27.68 -4.06
C ASN A 176 -1.42 26.94 -4.75
N PRO A 177 -1.37 25.59 -4.74
CA PRO A 177 -0.26 24.85 -5.32
C PRO A 177 -0.22 24.88 -6.85
N TYR A 178 -1.35 25.12 -7.53
CA TYR A 178 -1.39 25.23 -8.99
C TYR A 178 -0.94 26.61 -9.47
N SER A 179 -1.42 27.69 -8.85
CA SER A 179 -1.16 29.07 -9.29
C SER A 179 -0.13 29.79 -8.41
N ILE A 180 1.14 29.72 -8.79
CA ILE A 180 2.25 30.42 -8.14
C ILE A 180 2.65 31.61 -9.02
N VAL A 181 2.20 32.80 -8.66
CA VAL A 181 2.33 34.04 -9.47
C VAL A 181 3.79 34.37 -9.77
N GLU A 182 4.68 34.11 -8.81
CA GLU A 182 6.10 34.37 -8.91
C GLU A 182 6.78 33.51 -9.99
N LEU A 183 6.31 32.27 -10.20
CA LEU A 183 6.80 31.42 -11.30
C LEU A 183 6.32 31.96 -12.65
N THR A 184 5.03 32.29 -12.79
CA THR A 184 4.48 32.90 -14.01
C THR A 184 5.27 34.16 -14.38
N GLN A 185 5.54 35.05 -13.42
CA GLN A 185 6.35 36.24 -13.67
C GLN A 185 7.79 35.93 -14.11
N ILE A 186 8.44 34.90 -13.55
CA ILE A 186 9.78 34.47 -13.99
C ILE A 186 9.74 34.02 -15.45
N PHE A 187 8.78 33.16 -15.82
CA PHE A 187 8.70 32.61 -17.16
C PHE A 187 8.24 33.63 -18.21
N ASP A 188 7.33 34.56 -17.86
CA ASP A 188 6.89 35.63 -18.76
C ASP A 188 7.99 36.67 -18.96
N LYS A 189 8.58 37.19 -17.88
CA LYS A 189 9.60 38.26 -17.95
C LYS A 189 10.91 37.77 -18.57
N LEU A 190 11.41 36.59 -18.19
CA LEU A 190 12.69 36.08 -18.70
C LEU A 190 12.60 35.41 -20.08
N ALA A 191 11.40 35.06 -20.57
CA ALA A 191 11.20 34.66 -21.96
C ALA A 191 11.09 35.86 -22.92
N SER A 192 10.77 37.06 -22.41
CA SER A 192 10.51 38.28 -23.21
C SER A 192 11.75 39.14 -23.50
N ASN A 193 12.96 38.58 -23.31
CA ASN A 193 14.28 39.21 -23.41
C ASN A 193 14.70 40.20 -22.31
N THR A 194 16.02 40.35 -22.17
CA THR A 194 16.73 41.48 -21.51
C THR A 194 16.82 41.48 -19.97
N PHE A 195 17.36 40.41 -19.37
CA PHE A 195 18.00 40.49 -18.04
C PHE A 195 19.34 39.72 -18.01
N ASN A 196 20.41 40.40 -18.44
CA ASN A 196 21.81 39.96 -18.28
C ASN A 196 22.42 40.38 -16.92
N ASN A 197 21.58 40.71 -15.92
CA ASN A 197 22.02 41.20 -14.61
C ASN A 197 21.97 40.11 -13.53
N PHE A 198 22.51 38.93 -13.85
CA PHE A 198 23.12 38.09 -12.81
C PHE A 198 24.63 38.20 -13.00
N THR A 199 25.29 38.78 -12.01
CA THR A 199 26.74 38.96 -11.94
C THR A 199 27.46 37.67 -12.29
N GLU A 200 28.50 37.78 -13.13
CA GLU A 200 29.50 36.72 -13.25
C GLU A 200 29.98 36.36 -11.84
N SER A 201 29.94 35.07 -11.52
CA SER A 201 30.36 34.56 -10.22
C SER A 201 31.83 34.88 -9.99
N GLU A 202 32.17 35.30 -8.76
CA GLU A 202 33.54 35.61 -8.34
C GLU A 202 34.58 34.58 -8.79
N PRO A 203 35.83 35.00 -9.05
CA PRO A 203 36.91 34.10 -9.41
C PRO A 203 37.12 33.02 -8.34
N LEU A 204 37.10 31.76 -8.78
CA LEU A 204 37.29 30.58 -7.93
C LEU A 204 38.59 30.67 -7.10
N PRO A 205 38.57 30.20 -5.83
CA PRO A 205 39.78 30.13 -5.01
C PRO A 205 40.89 29.31 -5.68
N LYS A 206 42.13 29.82 -5.63
CA LYS A 206 43.31 29.17 -6.22
C LYS A 206 43.49 27.75 -5.66
N LEU A 207 43.37 26.75 -6.52
CA LEU A 207 43.42 25.34 -6.14
C LEU A 207 44.78 24.95 -5.53
N HIS A 208 44.75 24.25 -4.40
CA HIS A 208 45.95 23.58 -3.86
C HIS A 208 46.37 22.39 -4.75
N ARG A 209 47.69 22.18 -4.88
CA ARG A 209 48.27 21.10 -5.68
C ARG A 209 48.13 19.75 -4.98
N PHE A 210 47.08 19.00 -5.29
CA PHE A 210 47.02 17.57 -5.00
C PHE A 210 47.45 16.74 -6.23
N THR A 211 48.22 15.67 -5.95
CA THR A 211 48.94 14.81 -6.92
C THR A 211 48.17 13.56 -7.32
N VAL A 212 46.83 13.63 -7.39
CA VAL A 212 46.00 12.50 -7.82
C VAL A 212 45.79 12.55 -9.34
N ARG A 213 46.00 11.41 -10.02
CA ARG A 213 45.61 11.23 -11.43
C ARG A 213 44.09 11.15 -11.53
N ASP A 214 43.46 12.26 -11.90
CA ASP A 214 42.01 12.32 -12.15
C ASP A 214 41.61 11.39 -13.32
N PRO A 215 40.82 10.33 -13.09
CA PRO A 215 40.46 9.38 -14.13
C PRO A 215 39.51 9.97 -15.18
N PHE A 216 38.73 11.00 -14.82
CA PHE A 216 37.76 11.63 -15.70
C PHE A 216 38.42 12.45 -16.82
N LEU A 217 39.70 12.82 -16.67
CA LEU A 217 40.48 13.47 -17.75
C LEU A 217 40.68 12.58 -19.00
N ARG A 218 40.38 11.28 -18.91
CA ARG A 218 40.41 10.36 -20.05
C ARG A 218 39.10 10.33 -20.85
N LEU A 219 38.03 10.96 -20.37
CA LEU A 219 36.73 10.93 -21.01
C LEU A 219 36.52 12.16 -21.93
N PRO A 220 35.87 12.01 -23.09
CA PRO A 220 35.45 13.13 -23.91
C PRO A 220 34.51 14.08 -23.15
N ALA A 221 34.54 15.37 -23.50
CA ALA A 221 33.72 16.41 -22.86
C ALA A 221 32.21 16.10 -22.91
N ASP A 222 31.71 15.49 -23.99
CA ASP A 222 30.30 15.09 -24.08
C ASP A 222 29.91 13.99 -23.08
N ILE A 223 30.82 13.05 -22.77
CA ILE A 223 30.58 12.04 -21.73
C ILE A 223 30.56 12.69 -20.35
N LEU A 224 31.46 13.63 -20.07
CA LEU A 224 31.46 14.41 -18.82
C LEU A 224 30.17 15.25 -18.68
N LEU A 225 29.68 15.83 -19.78
CA LEU A 225 28.42 16.57 -19.81
C LEU A 225 27.20 15.68 -19.61
N GLU A 226 27.21 14.46 -20.16
CA GLU A 226 26.11 13.51 -19.95
C GLU A 226 26.11 12.98 -18.51
N LEU A 227 27.27 12.65 -17.93
CA LEU A 227 27.37 12.37 -16.49
C LEU A 227 26.83 13.54 -15.64
N ALA A 228 27.19 14.78 -15.97
CA ALA A 228 26.66 15.97 -15.29
C ALA A 228 25.14 16.16 -15.45
N ASN A 229 24.53 15.68 -16.54
CA ASN A 229 23.07 15.71 -16.73
C ASN A 229 22.34 14.79 -15.74
N HIS A 230 22.94 13.69 -15.29
CA HIS A 230 22.31 12.75 -14.33
C HIS A 230 22.51 13.17 -12.87
N LEU A 231 23.61 13.84 -12.53
CA LEU A 231 23.89 14.40 -11.20
C LEU A 231 23.00 15.60 -10.86
N THR A 232 22.74 15.88 -9.58
CA THR A 232 22.14 17.12 -9.07
C THR A 232 23.12 18.31 -9.17
N LEU A 233 22.65 19.56 -9.02
CA LEU A 233 23.56 20.72 -9.01
C LEU A 233 24.55 20.67 -7.83
N THR A 234 24.12 20.17 -6.66
CA THR A 234 24.99 19.99 -5.48
C THR A 234 26.12 19.01 -5.80
N GLU A 235 25.80 17.85 -6.38
CA GLU A 235 26.80 16.85 -6.77
C GLU A 235 27.72 17.38 -7.88
N VAL A 236 27.19 18.09 -8.88
CA VAL A 236 28.03 18.76 -9.89
C VAL A 236 28.98 19.78 -9.25
N THR A 237 28.52 20.54 -8.26
CA THR A 237 29.35 21.50 -7.53
C THR A 237 30.45 20.80 -6.71
N LEU A 238 30.15 19.64 -6.11
CA LEU A 238 31.13 18.79 -5.43
C LEU A 238 32.13 18.20 -6.44
N MET A 239 31.67 17.68 -7.58
CA MET A 239 32.52 17.16 -8.66
C MET A 239 33.45 18.25 -9.23
N LYS A 240 32.97 19.49 -9.40
CA LYS A 240 33.80 20.63 -9.81
C LYS A 240 34.90 20.98 -8.81
N ARG A 241 34.70 20.66 -7.52
CA ARG A 241 35.69 20.84 -6.45
C ARG A 241 36.66 19.65 -6.32
N SER A 242 36.24 18.43 -6.67
CA SER A 242 37.03 17.20 -6.48
C SER A 242 37.76 16.69 -7.74
N SER A 243 37.29 17.04 -8.95
CA SER A 243 37.85 16.59 -10.23
C SER A 243 38.18 17.78 -11.14
N ARG A 244 39.41 17.80 -11.67
CA ARG A 244 39.90 18.81 -12.63
C ARG A 244 39.14 18.75 -13.96
N ALA A 245 38.74 17.54 -14.37
CA ALA A 245 37.93 17.33 -15.58
C ALA A 245 36.58 18.05 -15.48
N PHE A 246 35.95 18.03 -14.29
CA PHE A 246 34.71 18.74 -14.03
C PHE A 246 34.90 20.23 -13.72
N THR A 247 36.00 20.64 -13.05
CA THR A 247 36.28 22.05 -12.73
C THR A 247 36.11 22.96 -13.95
N ASN A 248 36.72 22.59 -15.07
CA ASN A 248 36.72 23.36 -16.32
C ASN A 248 35.49 23.13 -17.21
N LEU A 249 34.55 22.28 -16.79
CA LEU A 249 33.40 21.88 -17.61
C LEU A 249 32.35 23.01 -17.65
N VAL A 250 32.26 23.72 -18.77
CA VAL A 250 31.19 24.72 -19.00
C VAL A 250 29.84 24.01 -19.07
N LEU A 251 28.83 24.51 -18.34
CA LEU A 251 27.50 23.90 -18.26
C LEU A 251 26.58 24.52 -19.33
N PRO A 252 26.27 23.82 -20.44
CA PRO A 252 25.48 24.37 -21.54
C PRO A 252 23.99 24.51 -21.19
N SER A 253 23.24 25.30 -21.95
CA SER A 253 21.78 25.47 -21.78
C SER A 253 21.00 24.13 -21.74
N ARG A 254 21.49 23.07 -22.40
CA ARG A 254 20.91 21.70 -22.33
C ARG A 254 20.90 21.13 -20.91
N PHE A 255 21.94 21.39 -20.10
CA PHE A 255 22.04 20.97 -18.70
C PHE A 255 20.99 21.67 -17.83
N TRP A 256 20.87 22.99 -17.96
CA TRP A 256 19.89 23.77 -17.19
C TRP A 256 18.44 23.43 -17.59
N LYS A 257 18.17 23.23 -18.89
CA LYS A 257 16.88 22.74 -19.37
C LYS A 257 16.55 21.34 -18.84
N ASN A 258 17.55 20.46 -18.67
CA ASN A 258 17.36 19.12 -18.13
C ASN A 258 16.80 19.13 -16.69
N ARG A 259 17.08 20.16 -15.89
CA ARG A 259 16.60 20.28 -14.49
C ARG A 259 15.08 20.35 -14.36
N PHE A 260 14.38 20.77 -15.42
CA PHE A 260 12.92 20.88 -15.49
C PHE A 260 12.24 19.71 -16.21
N ARG A 261 12.98 18.67 -16.62
CA ARG A 261 12.37 17.44 -17.18
C ARG A 261 11.73 16.59 -16.09
N LEU A 262 10.76 15.77 -16.47
CA LEU A 262 10.11 14.78 -15.58
C LEU A 262 11.14 13.95 -14.80
N GLY A 263 10.94 13.79 -13.49
CA GLY A 263 11.87 13.06 -12.61
C GLY A 263 13.18 13.78 -12.29
N ARG A 264 13.30 15.09 -12.56
CA ARG A 264 14.46 15.93 -12.20
C ARG A 264 14.07 17.03 -11.20
N GLU A 265 15.05 17.82 -10.75
CA GLU A 265 14.92 18.75 -9.61
C GLU A 265 13.67 19.65 -9.60
N PHE A 266 13.26 20.15 -10.78
CA PHE A 266 12.15 21.09 -10.94
C PHE A 266 11.05 20.54 -11.87
N ASP A 267 10.86 19.23 -11.91
CA ASP A 267 9.82 18.62 -12.74
C ASP A 267 8.39 19.08 -12.42
N CYS A 268 8.10 19.41 -11.15
CA CYS A 268 6.82 20.00 -10.73
C CYS A 268 6.58 21.44 -11.24
N ILE A 269 7.56 22.07 -11.89
CA ILE A 269 7.45 23.41 -12.48
C ILE A 269 7.07 23.25 -13.95
N PHE A 270 5.81 22.85 -14.17
CA PHE A 270 5.26 22.54 -15.49
C PHE A 270 5.16 23.77 -16.41
N GLU A 271 5.25 24.99 -15.88
CA GLU A 271 5.42 26.22 -16.67
C GLU A 271 6.65 26.12 -17.58
N ALA A 272 7.74 25.51 -17.12
CA ALA A 272 8.98 25.34 -17.89
C ALA A 272 8.81 24.53 -19.19
N LYS A 273 7.72 23.74 -19.31
CA LYS A 273 7.34 23.01 -20.53
C LYS A 273 6.70 23.93 -21.57
N LYS A 274 5.96 24.96 -21.15
CA LYS A 274 5.23 25.89 -22.03
C LYS A 274 6.15 26.93 -22.67
N HIS A 275 7.18 27.38 -21.94
CA HIS A 275 8.12 28.39 -22.42
C HIS A 275 9.34 27.72 -23.07
N THR A 276 9.60 28.03 -24.34
CA THR A 276 10.73 27.48 -25.12
C THR A 276 11.97 28.38 -25.11
N GLY A 277 11.79 29.71 -25.10
CA GLY A 277 12.85 30.72 -25.07
C GLY A 277 13.47 31.01 -23.69
N GLY A 278 14.28 32.07 -23.63
CA GLY A 278 14.97 32.56 -22.42
C GLY A 278 16.26 31.82 -22.05
N ASN A 279 17.15 32.49 -21.30
CA ASN A 279 18.35 31.85 -20.76
C ASN A 279 17.96 30.87 -19.63
N ARG A 280 18.17 29.57 -19.88
CA ARG A 280 17.80 28.49 -18.97
C ARG A 280 18.56 28.52 -17.64
N GLU A 281 19.77 29.06 -17.62
CA GLU A 281 20.52 29.25 -16.38
C GLU A 281 19.90 30.35 -15.52
N SER A 282 19.58 31.51 -16.11
CA SER A 282 18.91 32.61 -15.41
C SER A 282 17.55 32.19 -14.88
N ILE A 283 16.78 31.42 -15.65
CA ILE A 283 15.51 30.82 -15.21
C ILE A 283 15.74 29.89 -14.01
N TYR A 284 16.69 28.95 -14.10
CA TYR A 284 17.02 28.06 -12.98
C TYR A 284 17.40 28.83 -11.71
N ARG A 285 18.27 29.85 -11.83
CA ARG A 285 18.73 30.67 -10.69
C ARG A 285 17.58 31.46 -10.07
N ALA A 286 16.72 32.08 -10.88
CA ALA A 286 15.54 32.81 -10.42
C ALA A 286 14.54 31.86 -9.72
N THR A 287 14.24 30.71 -10.33
CA THR A 287 13.37 29.68 -9.73
C THR A 287 13.94 29.17 -8.40
N ASN A 288 15.25 28.96 -8.30
CA ASN A 288 15.88 28.52 -7.06
C ASN A 288 15.86 29.62 -5.98
N ALA A 289 15.99 30.89 -6.35
CA ALA A 289 15.88 32.02 -5.42
C ALA A 289 14.48 32.16 -4.80
N LEU A 290 13.41 31.70 -5.47
CA LEU A 290 12.06 31.65 -4.88
C LEU A 290 11.97 30.75 -3.64
N LYS A 291 12.89 29.79 -3.46
CA LYS A 291 12.96 28.99 -2.23
C LYS A 291 13.32 29.85 -1.00
N SER A 292 13.89 31.05 -1.18
CA SER A 292 14.23 31.96 -0.07
C SER A 292 13.00 32.59 0.58
N ASP A 293 11.99 33.01 -0.21
CA ASP A 293 10.75 33.55 0.35
C ASP A 293 9.91 32.45 1.04
N ARG A 294 9.35 32.76 2.21
CA ARG A 294 8.60 31.79 3.02
C ARG A 294 7.27 31.38 2.36
N LYS A 295 6.55 32.32 1.74
CA LYS A 295 5.22 32.04 1.17
C LYS A 295 5.37 31.19 -0.10
N THR A 296 6.29 31.57 -0.97
CA THR A 296 6.58 30.89 -2.23
C THR A 296 7.23 29.53 -1.99
N ARG A 297 8.14 29.39 -1.01
CA ARG A 297 8.67 28.10 -0.55
C ARG A 297 7.56 27.14 -0.13
N ASN A 298 6.62 27.59 0.68
CA ASN A 298 5.49 26.76 1.12
C ASN A 298 4.59 26.35 -0.07
N ALA A 299 4.34 27.27 -1.01
CA ALA A 299 3.59 26.99 -2.24
C ALA A 299 4.30 25.93 -3.12
N LEU A 300 5.61 26.05 -3.30
CA LEU A 300 6.44 25.10 -4.04
C LEU A 300 6.50 23.72 -3.36
N GLN A 301 6.59 23.68 -2.02
CA GLN A 301 6.53 22.44 -1.25
C GLN A 301 5.18 21.74 -1.39
N LEU A 302 4.07 22.49 -1.29
CA LEU A 302 2.73 21.94 -1.50
C LEU A 302 2.52 21.50 -2.96
N ARG A 303 3.05 22.24 -3.94
CA ARG A 303 3.02 21.81 -5.34
C ARG A 303 3.80 20.51 -5.55
N ARG A 304 5.03 20.39 -5.00
CA ARG A 304 5.83 19.16 -5.01
C ARG A 304 5.06 18.00 -4.37
N HIS A 305 4.45 18.23 -3.20
CA HIS A 305 3.59 17.25 -2.53
C HIS A 305 2.48 16.72 -3.45
N VAL A 306 1.65 17.61 -4.02
CA VAL A 306 0.57 17.20 -4.93
C VAL A 306 1.10 16.53 -6.19
N TRP A 307 2.22 17.01 -6.75
CA TRP A 307 2.89 16.45 -7.92
C TRP A 307 3.35 15.00 -7.70
N ASP A 308 3.90 14.72 -6.52
CA ASP A 308 4.43 13.41 -6.18
C ASP A 308 3.32 12.36 -5.98
N PHE A 309 2.06 12.76 -5.78
CA PHE A 309 0.88 11.88 -5.84
C PHE A 309 0.21 11.87 -7.23
N ALA A 310 0.20 13.00 -7.93
CA ALA A 310 -0.36 13.14 -9.27
C ALA A 310 0.36 12.27 -10.30
N SER A 311 1.70 12.16 -10.21
CA SER A 311 2.54 11.40 -11.12
C SER A 311 2.26 9.87 -11.03
N PRO A 312 2.30 9.22 -9.85
CA PRO A 312 1.87 7.82 -9.69
C PRO A 312 0.40 7.60 -10.07
N MET A 313 -0.53 8.48 -9.65
CA MET A 313 -1.95 8.36 -10.00
C MET A 313 -2.15 8.35 -11.52
N TYR A 314 -1.54 9.29 -12.25
CA TYR A 314 -1.66 9.32 -13.71
C TYR A 314 -1.06 8.07 -14.37
N LYS A 315 0.09 7.57 -13.89
CA LYS A 315 0.68 6.31 -14.38
C LYS A 315 -0.25 5.11 -14.16
N LEU A 316 -0.83 5.00 -12.98
CA LEU A 316 -1.79 3.94 -12.63
C LEU A 316 -3.00 3.97 -13.57
N LEU A 317 -3.56 5.14 -13.85
CA LEU A 317 -4.64 5.31 -14.84
C LEU A 317 -4.22 4.88 -16.24
N GLN A 318 -2.99 5.21 -16.68
CA GLN A 318 -2.48 4.74 -17.98
C GLN A 318 -2.26 3.22 -18.04
N SER A 319 -1.92 2.57 -16.92
CA SER A 319 -1.85 1.10 -16.83
C SER A 319 -3.25 0.48 -16.92
N MET A 320 -4.22 0.99 -16.15
CA MET A 320 -5.60 0.49 -16.15
C MET A 320 -6.31 0.69 -17.50
N ARG A 321 -6.05 1.80 -18.20
CA ARG A 321 -6.56 2.08 -19.57
C ARG A 321 -6.25 0.97 -20.58
N GLN A 322 -5.20 0.19 -20.36
CA GLN A 322 -4.68 -0.81 -21.29
C GLN A 322 -5.19 -2.22 -20.99
N THR A 323 -6.05 -2.41 -19.99
CA THR A 323 -6.41 -3.74 -19.47
C THR A 323 -7.89 -3.94 -19.20
N THR A 324 -8.32 -5.21 -19.30
CA THR A 324 -9.59 -5.73 -18.81
C THR A 324 -9.34 -6.76 -17.71
N CYS A 325 -10.36 -7.08 -16.92
CA CYS A 325 -10.31 -8.18 -15.97
C CYS A 325 -10.68 -9.48 -16.71
N ASP A 326 -9.67 -10.24 -17.12
CA ASP A 326 -9.81 -11.44 -17.96
C ASP A 326 -10.28 -12.68 -17.17
N GLY A 327 -10.68 -13.72 -17.90
CA GLY A 327 -11.27 -14.96 -17.39
C GLY A 327 -12.79 -15.03 -17.60
N HIS A 328 -13.37 -16.19 -17.34
CA HIS A 328 -14.83 -16.38 -17.41
C HIS A 328 -15.52 -15.56 -16.30
N ARG A 329 -16.56 -14.81 -16.67
CA ARG A 329 -17.30 -13.96 -15.74
C ARG A 329 -18.19 -14.82 -14.84
N VAL A 330 -18.06 -14.63 -13.54
CA VAL A 330 -18.92 -15.21 -12.50
C VAL A 330 -19.67 -14.06 -11.83
N GLN A 331 -20.87 -14.32 -11.33
CA GLN A 331 -21.69 -13.32 -10.63
C GLN A 331 -20.85 -12.57 -9.57
N SER A 332 -20.86 -11.24 -9.66
CA SER A 332 -20.06 -10.36 -8.81
C SER A 332 -20.68 -8.98 -8.69
N MET A 333 -20.15 -8.14 -7.80
CA MET A 333 -20.73 -6.83 -7.49
C MET A 333 -20.92 -5.96 -8.76
N PHE A 334 -19.94 -5.93 -9.67
CA PHE A 334 -19.99 -5.11 -10.89
C PHE A 334 -20.61 -5.86 -12.08
N GLU A 335 -20.87 -7.16 -11.95
CA GLU A 335 -21.49 -8.01 -12.97
C GLU A 335 -22.56 -8.92 -12.33
N PRO A 336 -23.66 -8.34 -11.80
CA PRO A 336 -24.70 -9.09 -11.11
C PRO A 336 -25.50 -10.01 -12.03
N ASP A 337 -25.49 -9.74 -13.35
CA ASP A 337 -26.16 -10.53 -14.38
C ASP A 337 -25.32 -11.71 -14.90
N ALA A 338 -24.06 -11.84 -14.46
CA ALA A 338 -23.24 -13.01 -14.79
C ALA A 338 -23.72 -14.26 -14.03
N MET A 339 -23.39 -15.45 -14.54
CA MET A 339 -23.89 -16.69 -13.94
C MET A 339 -23.32 -16.94 -12.53
N PRO A 340 -24.14 -17.40 -11.57
CA PRO A 340 -23.67 -17.90 -10.27
C PRO A 340 -22.66 -19.04 -10.42
N VAL A 341 -21.71 -19.15 -9.49
CA VAL A 341 -20.67 -20.20 -9.52
C VAL A 341 -21.27 -21.60 -9.49
N GLU A 342 -22.33 -21.79 -8.72
CA GLU A 342 -23.02 -23.06 -8.46
C GLU A 342 -23.68 -23.65 -9.72
N LEU A 343 -23.90 -22.82 -10.74
CA LEU A 343 -24.42 -23.21 -12.06
C LEU A 343 -23.33 -23.38 -13.11
N LEU A 344 -22.12 -22.86 -12.85
CA LEU A 344 -20.94 -22.98 -13.73
C LEU A 344 -20.09 -24.21 -13.37
N ASP A 345 -19.96 -24.51 -12.07
CA ASP A 345 -19.19 -25.63 -11.55
C ASP A 345 -19.83 -26.19 -10.28
N GLN A 346 -19.98 -27.51 -10.19
CA GLN A 346 -20.52 -28.20 -9.01
C GLN A 346 -19.43 -28.53 -7.97
N LYS A 347 -18.15 -28.23 -8.24
CA LYS A 347 -17.04 -28.46 -7.32
C LYS A 347 -17.09 -27.58 -6.08
N SER A 348 -16.48 -28.07 -5.00
CA SER A 348 -16.22 -27.25 -3.83
C SER A 348 -15.00 -26.34 -4.05
N TRP A 349 -14.98 -25.17 -3.41
CA TRP A 349 -13.92 -24.18 -3.57
C TRP A 349 -13.23 -23.90 -2.23
N THR A 350 -11.90 -23.88 -2.22
CA THR A 350 -11.12 -23.39 -1.09
C THR A 350 -10.39 -22.11 -1.50
N ASN A 351 -10.53 -21.05 -0.71
CA ASN A 351 -9.99 -19.73 -1.00
C ASN A 351 -9.06 -19.24 0.11
N VAL A 352 -8.13 -18.36 -0.26
CA VAL A 352 -7.35 -17.54 0.67
C VAL A 352 -7.50 -16.06 0.30
N SER A 353 -7.65 -15.25 1.34
CA SER A 353 -7.74 -13.80 1.31
C SER A 353 -7.08 -13.25 2.58
N ARG A 354 -7.14 -11.94 2.81
CA ARG A 354 -6.85 -11.35 4.13
C ARG A 354 -8.10 -10.68 4.69
N THR A 355 -8.05 -9.38 4.97
CA THR A 355 -9.20 -8.66 5.53
C THR A 355 -10.16 -8.22 4.43
N LEU A 356 -11.21 -9.01 4.17
CA LEU A 356 -12.30 -8.61 3.27
C LEU A 356 -13.34 -7.78 4.00
N SER A 357 -13.76 -6.65 3.41
CA SER A 357 -14.91 -5.87 3.88
C SER A 357 -16.16 -6.30 3.12
N PRO A 358 -17.16 -6.94 3.76
CA PRO A 358 -18.36 -7.37 3.07
C PRO A 358 -19.09 -6.21 2.39
N PRO A 359 -19.88 -6.48 1.34
CA PRO A 359 -20.86 -5.54 0.81
C PRO A 359 -21.83 -5.03 1.89
N GLY A 360 -22.41 -3.84 1.72
CA GLY A 360 -23.32 -3.21 2.67
C GLY A 360 -22.74 -2.87 4.05
N LYS A 361 -21.41 -2.96 4.23
CA LYS A 361 -20.70 -2.58 5.47
C LYS A 361 -19.88 -1.31 5.28
N LEU A 362 -19.52 -0.67 6.40
CA LEU A 362 -18.63 0.50 6.41
C LEU A 362 -17.22 0.09 5.97
N PHE A 363 -16.75 0.63 4.83
CA PHE A 363 -15.46 0.26 4.27
C PHE A 363 -14.31 1.09 4.86
N GLN A 364 -13.90 0.77 6.08
CA GLN A 364 -12.87 1.50 6.82
C GLN A 364 -11.51 0.80 6.88
N ARG A 365 -11.46 -0.50 6.62
CA ARG A 365 -10.23 -1.33 6.59
C ARG A 365 -10.41 -2.47 5.59
N GLY A 366 -9.29 -3.12 5.25
CA GLY A 366 -9.29 -4.29 4.38
C GLY A 366 -9.36 -3.94 2.89
N CYS A 367 -9.88 -4.87 2.11
CA CYS A 367 -10.12 -4.75 0.67
C CYS A 367 -11.53 -5.22 0.28
N ARG A 368 -11.89 -5.01 -0.99
CA ARG A 368 -13.12 -5.48 -1.63
C ARG A 368 -12.78 -5.98 -3.03
N PHE A 369 -13.51 -6.96 -3.53
CA PHE A 369 -13.50 -7.32 -4.94
C PHE A 369 -14.79 -6.85 -5.60
N PHE A 370 -14.68 -6.52 -6.88
CA PHE A 370 -15.74 -6.05 -7.76
C PHE A 370 -16.05 -7.05 -8.85
N TYR A 371 -15.02 -7.78 -9.29
CA TYR A 371 -15.08 -8.82 -10.29
C TYR A 371 -14.75 -10.18 -9.67
N THR A 372 -15.55 -11.18 -10.01
CA THR A 372 -15.22 -12.60 -9.80
C THR A 372 -14.89 -13.20 -11.17
N ARG A 373 -13.76 -13.89 -11.28
CA ARG A 373 -13.33 -14.56 -12.52
C ARG A 373 -12.99 -16.00 -12.26
N MET A 374 -13.32 -16.87 -13.21
CA MET A 374 -12.95 -18.28 -13.22
C MET A 374 -12.08 -18.59 -14.45
N LEU A 375 -11.12 -19.49 -14.29
CA LEU A 375 -10.29 -20.02 -15.37
C LEU A 375 -10.15 -21.54 -15.23
N VAL A 376 -10.42 -22.26 -16.31
CA VAL A 376 -10.09 -23.68 -16.42
C VAL A 376 -8.67 -23.80 -16.96
N LEU A 377 -7.79 -24.50 -16.23
CA LEU A 377 -6.40 -24.69 -16.62
C LEU A 377 -6.27 -25.82 -17.65
N PRO A 378 -5.40 -25.69 -18.67
CA PRO A 378 -5.08 -26.79 -19.57
C PRO A 378 -4.32 -27.90 -18.85
N SER A 379 -4.44 -29.15 -19.31
CA SER A 379 -3.71 -30.30 -18.73
C SER A 379 -2.21 -30.33 -19.07
N ASN A 380 -1.79 -29.55 -20.07
CA ASN A 380 -0.42 -29.52 -20.61
C ASN A 380 0.25 -28.17 -20.37
N LEU A 381 0.27 -27.69 -19.12
CA LEU A 381 0.89 -26.41 -18.76
C LEU A 381 2.40 -26.43 -19.00
N SER A 382 2.95 -25.52 -19.79
CA SER A 382 4.40 -25.39 -20.01
C SER A 382 5.02 -24.19 -19.29
N ALA A 383 4.25 -23.13 -19.07
CA ALA A 383 4.71 -21.93 -18.37
C ALA A 383 3.58 -21.20 -17.62
N VAL A 384 3.97 -20.52 -16.53
CA VAL A 384 3.08 -19.66 -15.72
C VAL A 384 3.75 -18.32 -15.49
N TYR A 385 2.98 -17.25 -15.65
CA TYR A 385 3.42 -15.86 -15.54
C TYR A 385 2.49 -15.08 -14.61
N VAL A 386 3.05 -14.08 -13.94
CA VAL A 386 2.34 -13.19 -13.00
C VAL A 386 2.40 -11.77 -13.51
N SER A 387 1.25 -11.20 -13.82
CA SER A 387 1.14 -9.75 -14.07
C SER A 387 1.05 -9.02 -12.74
N THR A 388 1.76 -7.89 -12.65
CA THR A 388 1.77 -7.01 -11.48
C THR A 388 1.36 -5.59 -11.84
N ILE A 389 0.92 -4.83 -10.83
CA ILE A 389 0.60 -3.41 -10.95
C ILE A 389 1.14 -2.62 -9.74
N ASP A 390 1.82 -1.51 -10.01
CA ASP A 390 2.26 -0.58 -8.96
C ASP A 390 1.12 0.40 -8.60
N ILE A 391 0.62 0.36 -7.36
CA ILE A 391 -0.34 1.31 -6.80
C ILE A 391 0.41 2.19 -5.79
N PHE A 392 0.73 3.41 -6.21
CA PHE A 392 1.62 4.35 -5.51
C PHE A 392 3.00 3.75 -5.18
N GLU A 393 3.24 3.39 -3.92
CA GLU A 393 4.54 2.93 -3.40
C GLU A 393 4.60 1.41 -3.22
N ARG A 394 3.63 0.66 -3.78
CA ARG A 394 3.46 -0.77 -3.55
C ARG A 394 3.08 -1.53 -4.82
N ARG A 395 3.76 -2.65 -5.07
CA ARG A 395 3.36 -3.62 -6.10
C ARG A 395 2.32 -4.62 -5.60
N TYR A 396 1.34 -4.92 -6.44
CA TYR A 396 0.35 -5.96 -6.22
C TYR A 396 0.29 -6.92 -7.41
N VAL A 397 -0.12 -8.16 -7.17
CA VAL A 397 -0.47 -9.10 -8.25
C VAL A 397 -1.79 -8.65 -8.88
N SER A 398 -1.80 -8.50 -10.21
CA SER A 398 -2.96 -7.99 -10.96
C SER A 398 -3.69 -9.07 -11.75
N GLY A 399 -2.96 -10.10 -12.19
CA GLY A 399 -3.48 -11.20 -12.99
C GLY A 399 -2.45 -12.31 -13.16
N LEU A 400 -2.92 -13.46 -13.66
CA LEU A 400 -2.10 -14.63 -13.94
C LEU A 400 -2.31 -15.06 -15.40
N ARG A 401 -1.24 -15.51 -16.05
CA ARG A 401 -1.26 -16.04 -17.42
C ARG A 401 -0.58 -17.40 -17.45
N PHE A 402 -1.27 -18.37 -18.05
CA PHE A 402 -0.82 -19.75 -18.18
C PHE A 402 -0.70 -20.08 -19.67
N SER A 403 0.35 -20.82 -20.05
CA SER A 403 0.59 -21.21 -21.45
C SER A 403 0.76 -22.71 -21.57
N ASP A 404 0.24 -23.31 -22.64
CA ASP A 404 0.39 -24.74 -22.95
C ASP A 404 1.51 -25.03 -23.98
N GLY A 405 2.25 -23.99 -24.38
CA GLY A 405 3.30 -24.08 -25.40
C GLY A 405 2.79 -24.11 -26.85
N SER A 406 1.48 -24.24 -27.09
CA SER A 406 0.86 -24.29 -28.41
C SER A 406 0.49 -22.90 -28.98
N SER A 407 1.11 -21.84 -28.45
CA SER A 407 0.78 -20.41 -28.63
C SER A 407 -0.56 -19.94 -28.03
N LYS A 408 -1.30 -20.82 -27.34
CA LYS A 408 -2.52 -20.46 -26.63
C LYS A 408 -2.23 -20.09 -25.18
N ASP A 409 -2.58 -18.86 -24.81
CA ASP A 409 -2.53 -18.37 -23.45
C ASP A 409 -3.92 -18.37 -22.80
N PHE A 410 -3.92 -18.61 -21.50
CA PHE A 410 -5.09 -18.71 -20.62
C PHE A 410 -4.91 -17.68 -19.51
N THR A 411 -5.71 -16.60 -19.52
CA THR A 411 -5.53 -15.44 -18.63
C THR A 411 -6.66 -15.30 -17.61
N ILE A 412 -6.33 -14.80 -16.43
CA ILE A 412 -7.29 -14.40 -15.39
C ILE A 412 -6.83 -13.11 -14.72
N GLY A 413 -7.74 -12.14 -14.54
CA GLY A 413 -7.41 -10.83 -13.97
C GLY A 413 -6.81 -9.84 -14.98
N PHE A 414 -6.20 -8.76 -14.48
CA PHE A 414 -5.66 -7.67 -15.28
C PHE A 414 -4.23 -8.00 -15.76
N GLN A 415 -4.05 -8.12 -17.08
CA GLN A 415 -2.77 -8.50 -17.69
C GLN A 415 -1.91 -7.28 -18.01
N HIS A 416 -0.68 -7.21 -17.49
CA HIS A 416 0.27 -6.12 -17.75
C HIS A 416 1.57 -6.67 -18.36
N PRO A 417 1.65 -6.90 -19.69
CA PRO A 417 2.82 -7.55 -20.33
C PRO A 417 4.17 -6.84 -20.16
N ARG A 418 4.19 -5.58 -19.69
CA ARG A 418 5.42 -4.82 -19.36
C ARG A 418 5.80 -4.88 -17.87
N GLN A 419 4.98 -5.51 -17.04
CA GLN A 419 5.15 -5.72 -15.60
C GLN A 419 4.81 -7.18 -15.26
N GLU A 420 5.18 -8.10 -16.16
CA GLU A 420 4.91 -9.54 -16.05
C GLU A 420 6.21 -10.27 -15.71
N GLU A 421 6.13 -11.19 -14.74
CA GLU A 421 7.24 -11.99 -14.23
C GLU A 421 6.99 -13.47 -14.56
N LEU A 422 7.99 -14.18 -15.10
CA LEU A 422 7.91 -15.63 -15.32
C LEU A 422 8.07 -16.35 -13.98
N LEU A 423 7.03 -17.07 -13.55
CA LEU A 423 6.99 -17.75 -12.25
C LEU A 423 7.52 -19.19 -12.34
N ALA A 424 7.13 -19.91 -13.39
CA ALA A 424 7.56 -21.29 -13.64
C ALA A 424 7.57 -21.60 -15.13
N GLN A 425 8.55 -22.40 -15.58
CA GLN A 425 8.60 -22.99 -16.91
C GLN A 425 9.21 -24.39 -16.81
N GLN A 426 8.59 -25.39 -17.44
CA GLN A 426 9.08 -26.76 -17.46
C GLN A 426 9.00 -27.34 -18.88
N ALA A 427 9.86 -28.32 -19.17
CA ALA A 427 9.82 -29.07 -20.44
C ALA A 427 8.71 -30.12 -20.47
N THR A 428 8.23 -30.53 -19.29
CA THR A 428 7.08 -31.41 -19.05
C THR A 428 5.89 -30.59 -18.55
N SER A 429 4.69 -31.18 -18.49
CA SER A 429 3.50 -30.49 -17.98
C SER A 429 3.63 -30.14 -16.49
N ILE A 430 3.54 -28.85 -16.17
CA ILE A 430 3.54 -28.30 -14.81
C ILE A 430 2.30 -28.79 -14.06
N GLN A 431 2.51 -29.62 -13.04
CA GLN A 431 1.45 -30.01 -12.11
C GLN A 431 1.38 -29.02 -10.95
N ILE A 432 0.33 -28.18 -10.93
CA ILE A 432 0.07 -27.23 -9.86
C ILE A 432 -0.77 -27.93 -8.78
N LYS A 433 -0.25 -28.02 -7.56
CA LYS A 433 -0.97 -28.49 -6.38
C LYS A 433 -1.64 -27.34 -5.61
N GLY A 434 -1.09 -26.13 -5.72
CA GLY A 434 -1.59 -24.96 -5.01
C GLY A 434 -0.72 -23.73 -5.17
N PHE A 435 -0.92 -22.76 -4.27
CA PHE A 435 -0.20 -21.51 -4.20
C PHE A 435 0.12 -21.10 -2.76
N ASP A 436 1.31 -20.56 -2.56
CA ASP A 436 1.62 -19.71 -1.40
C ASP A 436 1.44 -18.24 -1.81
N VAL A 437 0.79 -17.46 -0.95
CA VAL A 437 0.27 -16.13 -1.32
C VAL A 437 0.59 -15.15 -0.20
N ALA A 438 1.30 -14.06 -0.54
CA ALA A 438 1.65 -12.99 0.39
C ALA A 438 0.64 -11.84 0.31
N PHE A 439 0.15 -11.37 1.46
CA PHE A 439 -0.95 -10.40 1.57
C PHE A 439 -0.61 -9.22 2.47
N ASP A 440 -0.90 -7.99 2.02
CA ASP A 440 -1.19 -6.88 2.94
C ASP A 440 -2.71 -6.78 3.20
N GLN A 441 -3.17 -5.73 3.89
CA GLN A 441 -4.62 -5.54 4.12
C GLN A 441 -5.39 -5.05 2.88
N HIS A 442 -4.72 -4.72 1.78
CA HIS A 442 -5.32 -4.19 0.56
C HIS A 442 -5.31 -5.17 -0.62
N GLY A 443 -4.47 -6.21 -0.63
CA GLY A 443 -4.53 -7.28 -1.64
C GLY A 443 -3.36 -8.25 -1.63
N VAL A 444 -3.26 -9.03 -2.71
CA VAL A 444 -2.13 -9.94 -2.95
C VAL A 444 -0.91 -9.13 -3.41
N ARG A 445 0.20 -9.27 -2.69
CA ARG A 445 1.47 -8.58 -2.94
C ARG A 445 2.46 -9.45 -3.72
N GLY A 446 2.45 -10.75 -3.45
CA GLY A 446 3.27 -11.73 -4.17
C GLY A 446 2.66 -13.13 -4.11
N ILE A 447 3.12 -14.01 -5.00
CA ILE A 447 2.60 -15.37 -5.17
C ILE A 447 3.70 -16.35 -5.59
N CYS A 448 3.57 -17.60 -5.16
CA CYS A 448 4.44 -18.73 -5.49
C CYS A 448 3.57 -19.98 -5.78
N ILE A 449 3.99 -20.82 -6.72
CA ILE A 449 3.35 -22.10 -7.05
C ILE A 449 3.86 -23.20 -6.11
N LEU A 450 2.94 -24.05 -5.65
CA LEU A 450 3.23 -25.35 -5.07
C LEU A 450 3.08 -26.41 -6.17
N PHE A 451 4.16 -27.14 -6.46
CA PHE A 451 4.14 -28.20 -7.46
C PHE A 451 3.65 -29.52 -6.88
N GLY A 452 3.22 -30.44 -7.74
CA GLY A 452 2.75 -31.77 -7.35
C GLY A 452 3.79 -32.63 -6.62
N ASP A 453 5.09 -32.38 -6.84
CA ASP A 453 6.20 -33.04 -6.14
C ASP A 453 6.51 -32.44 -4.75
N GLY A 454 5.71 -31.48 -4.29
CA GLY A 454 5.89 -30.77 -3.02
C GLY A 454 6.94 -29.66 -3.06
N THR A 455 7.62 -29.45 -4.18
CA THR A 455 8.56 -28.32 -4.36
C THR A 455 7.81 -27.01 -4.65
N GLN A 456 8.54 -25.89 -4.62
CA GLN A 456 7.99 -24.55 -4.81
C GLN A 456 8.67 -23.84 -5.98
N SER A 457 7.95 -22.94 -6.65
CA SER A 457 8.56 -22.01 -7.59
C SER A 457 9.36 -20.92 -6.84
N TYR A 458 10.00 -20.03 -7.60
CA TYR A 458 10.35 -18.72 -7.05
C TYR A 458 9.07 -17.94 -6.69
N TRP A 459 9.20 -16.87 -5.91
CA TRP A 459 8.13 -15.91 -5.70
C TRP A 459 8.16 -14.83 -6.78
N ALA A 460 6.98 -14.43 -7.26
CA ALA A 460 6.80 -13.21 -8.05
C ALA A 460 6.13 -12.10 -7.21
N GLY A 461 6.41 -10.85 -7.53
CA GLY A 461 5.94 -9.68 -6.78
C GLY A 461 6.66 -9.46 -5.44
N GLU A 462 6.01 -8.75 -4.52
CA GLU A 462 6.57 -8.39 -3.21
C GLU A 462 6.05 -9.35 -2.12
N TYR A 463 6.96 -10.06 -1.45
CA TYR A 463 6.62 -11.10 -0.46
C TYR A 463 7.49 -11.09 0.81
N GLU A 464 8.64 -10.42 0.80
CA GLU A 464 9.53 -10.33 1.96
C GLU A 464 8.90 -9.47 3.05
N ASN A 465 8.92 -9.96 4.30
CA ASN A 465 8.31 -9.28 5.45
C ASN A 465 6.81 -8.98 5.27
N ILE A 466 6.09 -9.81 4.51
CA ILE A 466 4.65 -9.76 4.31
C ILE A 466 4.04 -11.10 4.77
N PRO A 467 2.92 -11.11 5.52
CA PRO A 467 2.25 -12.34 5.92
C PRO A 467 1.74 -13.20 4.76
N LYS A 468 1.74 -14.52 4.94
CA LYS A 468 1.48 -15.50 3.89
C LYS A 468 0.36 -16.49 4.28
N ARG A 469 -0.41 -16.94 3.29
CA ARG A 469 -1.34 -18.09 3.41
C ARG A 469 -1.06 -19.11 2.31
N ARG A 470 -1.45 -20.36 2.56
CA ARG A 470 -1.36 -21.47 1.61
C ARG A 470 -2.75 -21.89 1.14
N VAL A 471 -2.92 -22.09 -0.16
CA VAL A 471 -4.11 -22.73 -0.74
C VAL A 471 -3.65 -23.89 -1.62
N GLN A 472 -4.07 -25.11 -1.32
CA GLN A 472 -3.57 -26.32 -2.02
C GLN A 472 -4.63 -27.44 -1.98
N GLY A 473 -4.52 -28.40 -2.88
CA GLY A 473 -5.30 -29.66 -2.85
C GLY A 473 -5.06 -30.46 -1.57
N TYR A 474 -6.01 -31.32 -1.19
CA TYR A 474 -5.91 -32.10 0.04
C TYR A 474 -5.10 -33.38 -0.14
N ALA A 475 -5.39 -34.15 -1.19
CA ALA A 475 -4.71 -35.40 -1.49
C ALA A 475 -3.28 -35.17 -2.02
N GLU A 476 -2.47 -36.23 -2.14
CA GLU A 476 -1.15 -36.10 -2.77
C GLU A 476 -1.27 -35.89 -4.28
N GLU A 477 -2.24 -36.60 -4.87
CA GLU A 477 -2.66 -36.59 -6.27
C GLU A 477 -3.52 -35.39 -6.69
N ASP A 478 -3.99 -34.56 -5.75
CA ASP A 478 -4.84 -33.41 -6.07
C ASP A 478 -4.09 -32.35 -6.87
N THR A 479 -4.64 -32.01 -8.04
CA THR A 479 -4.13 -30.96 -8.92
C THR A 479 -5.17 -29.86 -9.12
N VAL A 480 -4.69 -28.62 -9.20
CA VAL A 480 -5.50 -27.45 -9.52
C VAL A 480 -5.88 -27.54 -10.99
N THR A 481 -7.17 -27.73 -11.26
CA THR A 481 -7.74 -27.77 -12.61
C THR A 481 -8.55 -26.52 -12.90
N HIS A 482 -9.11 -25.88 -11.87
CA HIS A 482 -9.91 -24.66 -11.97
C HIS A 482 -9.41 -23.66 -10.93
N LEU A 483 -9.28 -22.42 -11.38
CA LEU A 483 -8.81 -21.29 -10.60
C LEU A 483 -9.90 -20.22 -10.58
N MET A 484 -10.09 -19.57 -9.44
CA MET A 484 -10.98 -18.42 -9.31
C MET A 484 -10.25 -17.27 -8.61
N GLY A 485 -10.47 -16.06 -9.08
CA GLY A 485 -9.91 -14.83 -8.51
C GLY A 485 -10.99 -13.81 -8.21
N GLY A 486 -10.90 -13.21 -7.03
CA GLY A 486 -11.61 -11.99 -6.68
C GLY A 486 -10.70 -10.79 -6.93
N PHE A 487 -11.13 -9.87 -7.79
CA PHE A 487 -10.36 -8.70 -8.21
C PHE A 487 -11.08 -7.41 -7.86
N ASP A 488 -10.34 -6.40 -7.39
CA ASP A 488 -10.85 -5.04 -7.19
C ASP A 488 -10.85 -4.23 -8.51
N ALA A 489 -10.72 -2.91 -8.46
CA ALA A 489 -10.61 -2.08 -9.65
C ALA A 489 -9.38 -2.37 -10.53
N ALA A 490 -8.31 -2.94 -9.96
CA ALA A 490 -7.00 -3.06 -10.62
C ALA A 490 -6.17 -4.31 -10.22
N LYS A 491 -6.49 -5.01 -9.13
CA LYS A 491 -5.62 -6.07 -8.57
C LYS A 491 -6.36 -7.26 -7.95
N LEU A 492 -5.63 -8.35 -7.77
CA LEU A 492 -6.07 -9.58 -7.10
C LEU A 492 -6.14 -9.37 -5.58
N VAL A 493 -7.26 -9.78 -4.97
CA VAL A 493 -7.48 -9.70 -3.51
C VAL A 493 -7.93 -11.02 -2.87
N ILE A 494 -8.42 -11.97 -3.67
CA ILE A 494 -8.76 -13.34 -3.28
C ILE A 494 -8.30 -14.30 -4.38
N ILE A 495 -7.73 -15.44 -4.00
CA ILE A 495 -7.46 -16.55 -4.91
C ILE A 495 -8.07 -17.85 -4.34
N ALA A 496 -8.69 -18.65 -5.21
CA ALA A 496 -9.36 -19.88 -4.84
C ALA A 496 -9.14 -20.97 -5.89
N ILE A 497 -9.11 -22.23 -5.45
CA ILE A 497 -8.91 -23.41 -6.30
C ILE A 497 -10.07 -24.39 -6.11
N ASN A 498 -10.30 -25.25 -7.10
CA ASN A 498 -11.19 -26.39 -6.95
C ASN A 498 -10.69 -27.36 -5.87
N ARG A 499 -11.62 -28.01 -5.19
CA ARG A 499 -11.35 -29.05 -4.20
C ARG A 499 -12.41 -30.13 -4.25
N ASP A 500 -11.95 -31.37 -4.10
CA ASP A 500 -12.75 -32.55 -3.79
C ASP A 500 -12.29 -33.09 -2.41
N PRO A 501 -13.11 -33.89 -1.71
CA PRO A 501 -14.15 -33.51 -0.74
C PRO A 501 -13.66 -32.69 0.50
N PRO A 502 -14.58 -32.22 1.38
CA PRO A 502 -14.26 -31.23 2.41
C PRO A 502 -13.70 -31.84 3.72
N SER A 503 -12.37 -31.86 3.85
CA SER A 503 -11.65 -32.01 5.13
C SER A 503 -11.12 -30.66 5.62
N TRP A 504 -11.50 -30.21 6.82
CA TRP A 504 -10.97 -28.97 7.38
C TRP A 504 -9.60 -29.21 8.03
N GLU A 505 -8.54 -28.59 7.50
CA GLU A 505 -7.24 -28.50 8.18
C GLU A 505 -6.92 -27.05 8.58
N PRO A 506 -6.63 -26.76 9.87
CA PRO A 506 -6.36 -25.39 10.33
C PRO A 506 -5.05 -24.77 9.82
N THR A 507 -4.10 -25.58 9.39
CA THR A 507 -2.80 -25.15 8.82
C THR A 507 -2.98 -24.33 7.54
N MET A 508 -3.99 -24.66 6.73
CA MET A 508 -4.27 -24.06 5.43
C MET A 508 -4.91 -22.66 5.52
N SER A 509 -5.81 -22.45 6.48
CA SER A 509 -6.52 -21.17 6.65
C SER A 509 -5.75 -20.13 7.49
N THR A 510 -4.61 -20.51 8.05
CA THR A 510 -3.84 -19.65 8.95
C THR A 510 -2.94 -18.66 8.20
N LEU A 511 -2.98 -17.38 8.62
CA LEU A 511 -2.08 -16.33 8.16
C LEU A 511 -0.75 -16.44 8.92
N TRP A 512 0.36 -16.69 8.23
CA TRP A 512 1.68 -16.94 8.84
C TRP A 512 2.64 -15.76 8.63
N TYR A 513 3.63 -15.61 9.52
CA TYR A 513 4.71 -14.63 9.35
C TYR A 513 6.01 -15.06 10.06
N PRO A 514 7.21 -14.88 9.44
CA PRO A 514 7.45 -14.33 8.09
C PRO A 514 7.30 -15.38 6.97
N GLU A 515 7.37 -16.66 7.31
CA GLU A 515 7.25 -17.79 6.40
C GLU A 515 6.13 -18.73 6.86
N ILE A 516 5.57 -19.49 5.91
CA ILE A 516 4.67 -20.60 6.21
C ILE A 516 5.53 -21.74 6.80
N PRO A 517 5.15 -22.34 7.95
CA PRO A 517 5.87 -23.47 8.52
C PRO A 517 5.98 -24.64 7.55
N THR A 518 7.06 -25.41 7.65
CA THR A 518 7.17 -26.70 6.97
C THR A 518 6.19 -27.72 7.57
N PRO A 519 5.67 -28.70 6.81
CA PRO A 519 4.58 -29.59 7.26
C PRO A 519 4.90 -30.45 8.50
N ASP A 520 6.17 -30.64 8.83
CA ASP A 520 6.65 -31.33 10.04
C ASP A 520 6.44 -30.53 11.33
N LEU A 521 6.21 -29.21 11.23
CA LEU A 521 5.89 -28.34 12.36
C LEU A 521 4.39 -28.38 12.68
N LEU A 522 4.00 -29.27 13.58
CA LEU A 522 2.64 -29.33 14.13
C LEU A 522 2.38 -28.21 15.15
N PHE A 523 1.21 -27.57 15.07
CA PHE A 523 0.74 -26.54 16.01
C PHE A 523 -0.55 -26.98 16.74
N PRO A 524 -0.46 -27.80 17.80
CA PRO A 524 -1.63 -28.25 18.54
C PRO A 524 -2.39 -27.09 19.19
N GLY A 525 -3.71 -27.07 19.06
CA GLY A 525 -4.59 -26.04 19.66
C GLY A 525 -4.85 -24.82 18.77
N LEU A 526 -4.31 -24.78 17.55
CA LEU A 526 -4.66 -23.77 16.54
C LEU A 526 -6.02 -24.10 15.86
N ASP A 527 -7.06 -24.33 16.66
CA ASP A 527 -8.27 -25.04 16.23
C ASP A 527 -9.31 -24.16 15.49
N ALA A 528 -10.22 -24.80 14.76
CA ALA A 528 -11.16 -24.26 13.75
C ALA A 528 -12.10 -23.14 14.22
N THR A 529 -12.13 -22.81 15.51
CA THR A 529 -12.96 -21.71 16.06
C THR A 529 -12.37 -20.32 15.78
N ILE A 530 -11.07 -20.23 15.51
CA ILE A 530 -10.31 -18.98 15.45
C ILE A 530 -10.30 -18.40 14.02
N ASN A 531 -10.12 -19.25 13.01
CA ASN A 531 -10.06 -18.88 11.58
C ASN A 531 -11.26 -19.46 10.80
N ASN A 532 -12.50 -19.09 11.13
CA ASN A 532 -13.66 -19.48 10.31
C ASN A 532 -13.89 -18.45 9.18
N PRO A 533 -13.54 -18.73 7.90
CA PRO A 533 -13.73 -17.80 6.79
C PRO A 533 -15.20 -17.48 6.49
N PHE A 534 -16.14 -18.26 7.02
CA PHE A 534 -17.58 -18.04 6.89
C PHE A 534 -18.19 -17.24 8.06
N ARG A 535 -17.40 -16.82 9.06
CA ARG A 535 -17.84 -15.82 10.04
C ARG A 535 -17.45 -14.41 9.56
N PRO A 536 -18.39 -13.61 9.01
CA PRO A 536 -18.16 -12.16 8.93
C PRO A 536 -17.98 -11.65 10.35
N SER A 537 -16.79 -11.15 10.68
CA SER A 537 -16.47 -10.65 12.02
C SER A 537 -17.38 -9.45 12.33
N SER A 538 -18.32 -9.65 13.24
CA SER A 538 -19.25 -8.61 13.69
C SER A 538 -18.59 -7.57 14.60
N SER A 539 -17.37 -7.85 15.06
CA SER A 539 -16.43 -6.94 15.71
C SER A 539 -15.18 -6.73 14.86
N VAL A 540 -14.46 -5.63 15.08
CA VAL A 540 -13.22 -5.25 14.36
C VAL A 540 -12.01 -6.06 14.89
N GLU A 541 -12.19 -7.36 15.08
CA GLU A 541 -11.11 -8.30 15.40
C GLU A 541 -10.39 -8.65 14.11
N GLN A 542 -9.14 -8.22 14.02
CA GLN A 542 -8.33 -8.31 12.82
C GLN A 542 -7.70 -9.68 12.70
N ASP A 543 -7.65 -10.15 11.46
CA ASP A 543 -6.91 -11.32 11.00
C ASP A 543 -5.41 -11.05 11.11
N LEU A 544 -4.86 -11.39 12.27
CA LEU A 544 -3.47 -11.15 12.65
C LEU A 544 -2.61 -12.35 12.27
N PRO A 545 -1.39 -12.12 11.75
CA PRO A 545 -0.49 -13.23 11.46
C PRO A 545 -0.12 -13.99 12.73
N ALA A 546 -0.19 -15.31 12.64
CA ALA A 546 0.51 -16.23 13.52
C ALA A 546 2.02 -16.01 13.37
N CYS A 547 2.53 -15.06 14.15
CA CYS A 547 3.95 -14.76 14.27
C CYS A 547 4.60 -15.75 15.22
N PHE A 548 5.69 -16.37 14.76
CA PHE A 548 6.59 -17.14 15.59
C PHE A 548 8.03 -16.77 15.22
N ALA A 549 8.86 -16.48 16.22
CA ALA A 549 10.28 -16.32 15.98
C ALA A 549 10.95 -17.67 16.22
N LEU A 550 11.46 -18.26 15.15
CA LEU A 550 12.38 -19.39 15.27
C LEU A 550 13.66 -18.90 15.97
N PHE A 551 14.40 -17.95 15.36
CA PHE A 551 15.54 -17.27 16.00
C PHE A 551 15.72 -15.85 15.43
N PRO A 552 16.31 -14.90 16.20
CA PRO A 552 16.63 -13.56 15.67
C PRO A 552 17.60 -13.68 14.48
N ASN A 553 17.17 -13.17 13.32
CA ASN A 553 17.88 -13.20 12.03
C ASN A 553 18.31 -14.62 11.59
N GLY A 554 17.58 -15.66 12.01
CA GLY A 554 17.88 -17.06 11.67
C GLY A 554 19.16 -17.63 12.31
N ASP A 555 19.84 -16.88 13.19
CA ASP A 555 21.09 -17.30 13.80
C ASP A 555 20.90 -17.69 15.28
N PRO A 556 20.70 -18.98 15.60
CA PRO A 556 20.51 -19.43 16.96
C PRO A 556 21.77 -19.29 17.82
N SER A 557 22.94 -19.05 17.23
CA SER A 557 24.16 -18.78 18.00
C SER A 557 24.11 -17.44 18.73
N LYS A 558 23.21 -16.52 18.36
CA LYS A 558 23.13 -15.18 18.97
C LYS A 558 22.13 -15.08 20.13
N LEU A 559 21.33 -16.11 20.37
CA LEU A 559 20.29 -16.06 21.39
C LEU A 559 20.89 -16.15 22.81
N ARG A 560 20.60 -15.14 23.66
CA ARG A 560 21.10 -15.09 25.05
C ARG A 560 20.02 -15.12 26.12
N ARG A 561 18.83 -14.59 25.85
CA ARG A 561 17.69 -14.60 26.78
C ARG A 561 16.36 -14.55 26.04
N ILE A 562 15.38 -15.25 26.57
CA ILE A 562 13.95 -15.17 26.22
C ILE A 562 13.24 -14.47 27.37
N ILE A 563 12.37 -13.51 27.10
CA ILE A 563 11.55 -12.80 28.10
C ILE A 563 10.09 -12.91 27.69
N VAL A 564 9.24 -13.43 28.57
CA VAL A 564 7.80 -13.57 28.33
C VAL A 564 7.05 -12.60 29.23
N LYS A 565 6.07 -11.91 28.67
CA LYS A 565 5.19 -10.97 29.39
C LYS A 565 3.77 -11.52 29.36
N HIS A 566 3.14 -11.65 30.52
CA HIS A 566 1.76 -12.11 30.70
C HIS A 566 0.87 -10.99 31.22
N ARG A 567 -0.41 -11.01 30.87
CA ARG A 567 -1.42 -10.15 31.53
C ARG A 567 -1.77 -10.73 32.90
N VAL A 568 -1.68 -9.94 33.97
CA VAL A 568 -1.92 -10.42 35.35
C VAL A 568 -3.31 -11.04 35.55
N HIS A 569 -4.37 -10.51 34.90
CA HIS A 569 -5.73 -10.97 35.12
C HIS A 569 -6.21 -12.10 34.18
N SER A 570 -5.90 -12.03 32.88
CA SER A 570 -6.31 -13.08 31.92
C SER A 570 -5.28 -14.19 31.73
N LYS A 571 -4.06 -14.04 32.26
CA LYS A 571 -2.93 -14.98 32.18
C LYS A 571 -2.33 -15.16 30.77
N ASP A 572 -3.02 -14.67 29.73
CA ASP A 572 -2.55 -14.60 28.35
C ASP A 572 -1.10 -14.10 28.24
N VAL A 573 -0.31 -14.76 27.40
CA VAL A 573 0.97 -14.27 26.88
C VAL A 573 0.69 -13.06 26.00
N LEU A 574 1.25 -11.92 26.39
CA LEU A 574 1.17 -10.65 25.66
C LEU A 574 2.34 -10.45 24.68
N LYS A 575 3.53 -10.98 25.01
CA LYS A 575 4.76 -10.70 24.26
C LYS A 575 5.91 -11.66 24.60
N ILE A 576 6.77 -11.95 23.62
CA ILE A 576 8.00 -12.74 23.80
C ILE A 576 9.20 -11.99 23.19
N GLU A 577 10.05 -11.40 24.03
CA GLU A 577 11.24 -10.65 23.61
C GLU A 577 12.49 -11.55 23.61
N TYR A 578 13.19 -11.62 22.49
CA TYR A 578 14.46 -12.34 22.34
C TYR A 578 15.61 -11.33 22.43
N VAL A 579 16.62 -11.62 23.25
CA VAL A 579 17.74 -10.69 23.52
C VAL A 579 19.07 -11.29 23.04
N ASN A 580 19.80 -10.49 22.27
CA ASN A 580 21.19 -10.69 21.87
C ASN A 580 22.08 -9.67 22.63
N MET A 581 23.36 -9.99 22.83
CA MET A 581 24.35 -9.08 23.45
C MET A 581 25.06 -8.17 22.42
N ALA A 582 25.07 -8.54 21.14
CA ALA A 582 25.82 -7.82 20.10
C ALA A 582 25.13 -6.55 19.58
N SER A 583 23.88 -6.31 19.98
CA SER A 583 23.09 -5.14 19.59
C SER A 583 22.28 -4.62 20.78
N ILE A 584 22.22 -3.29 20.94
CA ILE A 584 21.25 -2.64 21.84
C ILE A 584 19.81 -2.86 21.33
N ASP A 585 19.66 -3.20 20.04
CA ASP A 585 18.42 -3.69 19.45
C ASP A 585 17.95 -4.99 20.12
N LYS A 586 16.91 -4.84 20.94
CA LYS A 586 16.03 -5.93 21.32
C LYS A 586 15.27 -6.37 20.07
N SER A 587 15.63 -7.50 19.47
CA SER A 587 14.82 -8.19 18.47
C SER A 587 13.48 -8.59 19.11
N GLN A 588 12.45 -7.79 18.87
CA GLN A 588 11.13 -8.02 19.44
C GLN A 588 10.35 -8.97 18.53
N SER A 589 9.75 -9.99 19.12
CA SER A 589 8.81 -10.85 18.44
C SER A 589 7.48 -10.78 19.17
N GLU A 590 6.40 -10.81 18.41
CA GLU A 590 5.07 -11.06 18.97
C GLU A 590 4.77 -12.53 18.71
N LEU A 591 4.20 -13.20 19.71
CA LEU A 591 3.87 -14.61 19.67
C LEU A 591 2.46 -14.73 20.25
N GLY A 592 1.50 -15.12 19.41
CA GLY A 592 0.08 -15.17 19.75
C GLY A 592 -0.83 -14.49 18.72
N TYR A 593 -2.12 -14.83 18.79
CA TYR A 593 -3.16 -14.43 17.84
C TYR A 593 -3.82 -13.06 18.14
N ARG A 594 -3.28 -12.27 19.08
CA ARG A 594 -3.91 -11.01 19.51
C ARG A 594 -2.94 -9.85 19.49
N ARG A 595 -3.46 -8.69 19.09
CA ARG A 595 -2.82 -7.39 19.33
C ARG A 595 -2.39 -7.33 20.79
N ALA A 596 -1.10 -7.10 21.02
CA ALA A 596 -0.69 -6.32 22.17
C ALA A 596 -1.31 -4.93 21.98
N GLY A 597 -2.49 -4.73 22.57
CA GLY A 597 -3.25 -3.48 22.46
C GLY A 597 -2.35 -2.31 22.82
N GLU A 598 -2.28 -1.32 21.93
CA GLU A 598 -1.70 0.01 22.17
C GLU A 598 -0.39 0.02 22.97
N ARG A 599 0.68 -0.54 22.40
CA ARG A 599 2.06 -0.26 22.86
C ARG A 599 2.31 1.27 22.84
N TYR A 600 2.55 2.02 23.92
CA TYR A 600 2.24 1.85 25.34
C TYR A 600 1.97 3.27 25.91
N SER A 601 0.73 3.76 25.96
CA SER A 601 0.46 5.12 26.50
C SER A 601 -0.85 5.30 27.29
N THR A 602 -1.04 4.49 28.33
CA THR A 602 -1.38 5.08 29.63
C THR A 602 -0.44 4.47 30.68
N GLU A 603 -0.01 5.27 31.66
CA GLU A 603 0.82 4.80 32.78
C GLU A 603 0.10 3.78 33.69
N TYR A 604 -1.19 3.51 33.42
CA TYR A 604 -2.04 2.62 34.19
C TYR A 604 -1.78 1.12 33.95
N ASP A 605 -1.26 0.71 32.79
CA ASP A 605 -1.21 -0.74 32.43
C ASP A 605 0.14 -1.42 32.72
N THR A 606 1.20 -0.65 33.00
CA THR A 606 2.52 -1.19 33.41
C THR A 606 2.47 -1.95 34.74
N ASN A 607 1.53 -1.60 35.62
CA ASN A 607 1.31 -2.26 36.91
C ASN A 607 0.56 -3.60 36.80
N ARG A 608 0.19 -4.06 35.59
CA ARG A 608 -0.60 -5.28 35.34
C ARG A 608 0.07 -6.30 34.42
N ILE A 609 1.39 -6.22 34.27
CA ILE A 609 2.20 -7.14 33.47
C ILE A 609 3.10 -7.98 34.39
N TYR A 610 2.97 -9.29 34.30
CA TYR A 610 3.89 -10.25 34.95
C TYR A 610 4.96 -10.68 33.94
N VAL A 611 6.22 -10.78 34.36
CA VAL A 611 7.36 -11.03 33.47
C VAL A 611 8.15 -12.24 33.93
N GLN A 612 8.37 -13.18 33.02
CA GLN A 612 9.25 -14.34 33.19
C GLN A 612 10.43 -14.23 32.21
N SER A 613 11.56 -14.86 32.53
CA SER A 613 12.69 -14.90 31.59
C SER A 613 13.55 -16.15 31.76
N PHE A 614 14.13 -16.61 30.66
CA PHE A 614 15.03 -17.75 30.61
C PHE A 614 16.34 -17.36 29.91
N LEU A 615 17.47 -17.64 30.56
CA LEU A 615 18.80 -17.48 29.96
C LEU A 615 19.15 -18.71 29.14
N ILE A 616 19.74 -18.51 27.96
CA ILE A 616 20.15 -19.58 27.03
C ILE A 616 21.51 -19.26 26.43
N ASP A 617 22.37 -20.25 26.25
CA ASP A 617 23.75 -20.08 25.81
C ASP A 617 23.92 -20.36 24.31
N GLY A 618 23.31 -19.50 23.48
CA GLY A 618 23.42 -19.58 22.03
C GLY A 618 24.87 -19.70 21.51
N PRO A 619 25.81 -18.83 21.94
CA PRO A 619 27.20 -18.90 21.50
C PRO A 619 27.92 -20.19 21.91
N GLY A 620 27.58 -20.79 23.06
CA GLY A 620 28.10 -22.11 23.47
C GLY A 620 27.39 -23.30 22.79
N GLY A 621 26.51 -23.07 21.81
CA GLY A 621 25.82 -24.15 21.09
C GLY A 621 24.51 -24.63 21.72
N GLU A 622 23.97 -23.93 22.72
CA GLU A 622 22.64 -24.27 23.24
C GLU A 622 21.52 -23.84 22.28
N ARG A 623 20.58 -24.74 22.01
CA ARG A 623 19.48 -24.58 21.05
C ARG A 623 18.17 -25.00 21.70
N ILE A 624 17.06 -24.37 21.34
CA ILE A 624 15.73 -24.88 21.65
C ILE A 624 15.50 -26.10 20.75
N GLU A 625 15.13 -27.24 21.33
CA GLU A 625 14.86 -28.50 20.61
C GLU A 625 13.37 -28.84 20.56
N SER A 626 12.55 -28.35 21.50
CA SER A 626 11.10 -28.51 21.46
C SER A 626 10.37 -27.33 22.12
N PHE A 627 9.11 -27.19 21.72
CA PHE A 627 8.20 -26.12 22.14
C PHE A 627 6.80 -26.74 22.30
N SER A 628 6.19 -26.61 23.48
CA SER A 628 4.84 -27.10 23.77
C SER A 628 3.96 -25.92 24.20
N THR A 629 2.76 -25.79 23.64
CA THR A 629 1.90 -24.62 23.85
C THR A 629 0.63 -24.97 24.63
N LEU A 630 0.17 -24.02 25.45
CA LEU A 630 -1.09 -24.09 26.17
C LEU A 630 -2.03 -22.98 25.66
N TRP A 631 -3.05 -23.40 24.90
CA TRP A 631 -4.07 -22.53 24.31
C TRP A 631 -5.42 -22.70 25.00
N THR A 632 -6.20 -21.61 25.05
CA THR A 632 -7.64 -21.66 25.39
C THR A 632 -8.45 -20.88 24.36
N HIS A 633 -8.42 -19.55 24.44
CA HIS A 633 -8.94 -18.59 23.45
C HIS A 633 -7.84 -17.60 23.00
N ALA A 634 -6.66 -17.75 23.61
CA ALA A 634 -5.39 -17.08 23.36
C ALA A 634 -4.28 -18.00 23.87
N LEU A 635 -3.02 -17.65 23.64
CA LEU A 635 -1.86 -18.34 24.20
C LEU A 635 -1.78 -18.01 25.70
N VAL A 636 -1.96 -18.98 26.59
CA VAL A 636 -1.92 -18.77 28.06
C VAL A 636 -0.54 -19.08 28.64
N GLY A 637 0.20 -19.95 27.97
CA GLY A 637 1.58 -20.28 28.31
C GLY A 637 2.20 -21.25 27.33
N PHE A 638 3.47 -21.55 27.54
CA PHE A 638 4.21 -22.54 26.74
C PHE A 638 5.40 -23.06 27.55
N GLU A 639 5.91 -24.23 27.22
CA GLU A 639 7.18 -24.75 27.72
C GLU A 639 8.17 -24.93 26.56
N ILE A 640 9.45 -24.69 26.84
CA ILE A 640 10.56 -24.97 25.93
C ILE A 640 11.50 -25.99 26.53
N LYS A 641 12.14 -26.79 25.68
CA LYS A 641 13.26 -27.66 26.03
C LYS A 641 14.48 -27.30 25.20
N THR A 642 15.69 -27.38 25.77
CA THR A 642 16.95 -27.17 25.06
C THR A 642 17.70 -28.46 24.81
N ASN A 643 18.57 -28.47 23.79
CA ASN A 643 19.50 -29.56 23.48
C ASN A 643 20.51 -29.88 24.61
N ARG A 644 20.52 -29.10 25.69
CA ARG A 644 21.25 -29.38 26.94
C ARG A 644 20.34 -29.96 28.03
N GLY A 645 19.13 -30.40 27.68
CA GLY A 645 18.15 -30.99 28.59
C GLY A 645 17.46 -30.00 29.54
N ARG A 646 17.66 -28.68 29.38
CA ARG A 646 17.02 -27.68 30.26
C ARG A 646 15.61 -27.37 29.76
N THR A 647 14.64 -27.36 30.66
CA THR A 647 13.27 -26.91 30.37
C THR A 647 12.97 -25.55 31.00
N ALA A 648 12.03 -24.82 30.41
CA ALA A 648 11.46 -23.62 31.01
C ALA A 648 9.98 -23.51 30.65
N ALA A 649 9.11 -23.59 31.66
CA ALA A 649 7.68 -23.36 31.52
C ALA A 649 7.35 -21.89 31.79
N PHE A 650 6.64 -21.27 30.85
CA PHE A 650 6.19 -19.89 30.88
C PHE A 650 4.67 -19.86 31.02
N THR A 651 4.17 -19.99 32.25
CA THR A 651 2.74 -20.00 32.54
C THR A 651 2.35 -18.78 33.38
N GLY A 652 1.21 -18.17 33.03
CA GLY A 652 0.65 -17.03 33.75
C GLY A 652 0.13 -17.40 35.14
N GLY A 653 1.02 -17.48 36.13
CA GLY A 653 0.68 -17.57 37.55
C GLY A 653 -0.25 -18.71 37.94
N THR A 654 0.29 -19.93 38.06
CA THR A 654 -0.19 -20.85 39.11
C THR A 654 0.48 -20.44 40.41
N GLY A 655 -0.32 -20.02 41.39
CA GLY A 655 0.14 -19.93 42.77
C GLY A 655 0.32 -21.33 43.30
N ILE A 656 1.49 -21.93 43.08
CA ILE A 656 1.97 -22.99 43.97
C ILE A 656 2.35 -22.28 45.26
N GLU A 657 1.45 -22.32 46.24
CA GLU A 657 1.86 -22.15 47.62
C GLU A 657 2.99 -23.16 47.88
N ASN A 658 4.17 -22.66 48.28
CA ASN A 658 5.18 -23.49 48.91
C ASN A 658 4.61 -23.96 50.27
N LYS A 659 3.75 -24.99 50.25
CA LYS A 659 3.43 -25.73 51.46
C LYS A 659 4.69 -26.48 51.87
N ALA A 660 5.30 -25.96 52.93
CA ALA A 660 6.43 -26.58 53.60
C ALA A 660 6.12 -28.05 53.95
N PRO A 661 7.13 -28.93 53.99
CA PRO A 661 6.92 -30.33 54.32
C PRO A 661 6.40 -30.47 55.76
N MET A 662 5.20 -31.01 55.92
CA MET A 662 4.77 -31.54 57.22
C MET A 662 5.47 -32.87 57.46
N SER A 663 6.50 -32.85 58.30
CA SER A 663 7.05 -34.05 58.92
C SER A 663 6.10 -34.56 60.01
N SER A 664 5.58 -35.78 59.81
CA SER A 664 5.19 -36.79 60.81
C SER A 664 4.65 -36.36 62.19
N LEU A 665 3.48 -36.90 62.56
CA LEU A 665 3.29 -37.60 63.85
C LEU A 665 1.98 -38.40 63.87
N ALA A 666 2.06 -39.64 64.39
CA ALA A 666 1.01 -40.65 64.60
C ALA A 666 0.31 -41.18 63.32
#